data_AF-A0A1F3PKV0-F1
#
_entry.id   AF-A0A1F3PKV0-F1
#
_cell.length_a   1.000
_cell.length_b   1.000
_cell.length_c   1.000
_cell.angle_alpha   90.00
_cell.angle_beta   90.00
_cell.angle_gamma   90.00
#
_symmetry.space_group_name_H-M   'P 1'
#
loop_
_entity.id
_entity.type
_entity.pdbx_description
1 polymer ?
#
loop_
_entity_poly.entity_id
_entity_poly.type
_entity_poly.pdbx_seq_one_letter_code
_entity_poly.pdbx_strand_id
1 'polypeptide(L)'
;MKKTLILSALIFFILFSCDQTKESDQTQETKDSTVSTSGDENPEFEITKDTVYEGGEIMEPYDKEQFAQYYGERVLPPVYNFDVKLETKSLEELRYLRNEFFARKGYLFKDAVTRGYFNGKKWYQPPFWEVDYKIKLTQKEADFIEKIKVLENKLLKENYIGEGKNKKANFKNIVNLSQFKNLDEKLKTKLSENGFAIVENNNIQFFHIYEQNDYNLIPNFVTTDMFLQLFHMYFSYNLRVIEKESFIPVLTELVSSLHKESETVYKSASANTKEVAAFNMCYYAIAYNLLTGKKLNVPAGYETFYEDETSKALNAAGTGSEMLKDEEYSYSLFKPRGHYSRDEEFKSYFRTMIWLQTASMCIKDNNAVSNFVFTSWLLKNKKSSKGKSLFELYKNIFEPVVFLVGEPDNLSTLNILEILTSDYSSADISEVLKSDNVAAISKKLKEKLKTINKIKFKGYGEDKMCLDLINFMPQRYLFDNEILLDMMVPDLRSYPKSLDVFATLGDKLAKDISIDENKNTKFKGYPELLAKEQKKFKGKVDWNKSVYNKWMESLNTMLKPDKNYPWFMQTKQWGKKNLNTVLASYAELKHDVILYAEQPMAAECGGMVPDQPVTPGYVEPNLNFWKKAKEMLTLTKKVFDDNGLMSDELNEKTNQIDEMLDFFIAVSTKEINGKHLSDQDFETIRIIGSTIEYLTLSLMEDNPSEWYFVQGPDRSVAVVADIFTNTMQKKCIEVATGYVNDIYVVVEINGLLYISKGGTFSFHEFLQDSDNRLTDEEWQQMLENKKATGIPVWMEEIMVPVKPLEVAPGFYYSSGC
;
A
#
# COMPACT_ATOMS: atom_id res chain seq x y z
N MET A 1 55.53 -2.71 28.22
CA MET A 1 56.34 -2.20 27.09
C MET A 1 55.48 -2.21 25.83
N LYS A 2 55.75 -1.27 24.90
CA LYS A 2 55.04 -1.05 23.62
C LYS A 2 53.53 -0.71 23.73
N LYS A 3 53.04 -0.01 22.70
CA LYS A 3 51.70 0.58 22.55
C LYS A 3 51.15 0.21 21.17
N THR A 4 49.84 0.12 21.03
CA THR A 4 49.06 0.72 19.92
C THR A 4 47.56 0.73 20.28
N LEU A 5 46.68 1.46 19.58
CA LEU A 5 46.42 2.92 19.57
C LEU A 5 45.01 3.12 18.94
N ILE A 6 44.49 4.36 18.86
CA ILE A 6 43.15 4.77 18.34
C ILE A 6 42.09 4.72 19.49
N LEU A 7 41.65 5.81 20.13
CA LEU A 7 41.33 7.22 19.78
C LEU A 7 39.84 7.39 19.38
N SER A 8 39.07 8.07 20.24
CA SER A 8 37.66 8.44 20.05
C SER A 8 37.39 9.85 20.61
N ALA A 9 36.28 10.47 20.20
CA ALA A 9 36.08 11.92 20.22
C ALA A 9 35.69 12.53 21.59
N LEU A 10 35.80 13.86 21.70
CA LEU A 10 35.21 14.64 22.80
C LEU A 10 34.70 16.03 22.33
N ILE A 11 33.37 16.15 22.30
CA ILE A 11 32.53 17.26 22.79
C ILE A 11 33.09 18.70 22.67
N PHE A 12 32.32 19.58 21.99
CA PHE A 12 32.05 20.92 22.54
C PHE A 12 30.64 21.41 22.20
N PHE A 13 30.03 22.13 23.14
CA PHE A 13 28.66 22.63 23.11
C PHE A 13 28.70 24.17 23.27
N ILE A 14 28.08 24.93 22.38
CA ILE A 14 27.87 26.38 22.58
C ILE A 14 26.44 26.76 22.15
N LEU A 15 25.69 27.32 23.09
CA LEU A 15 24.45 28.07 22.86
C LEU A 15 24.81 29.54 22.63
N PHE A 16 24.06 30.25 21.79
CA PHE A 16 23.93 31.71 21.92
C PHE A 16 22.49 32.17 21.68
N SER A 17 22.15 33.30 22.32
CA SER A 17 20.78 33.79 22.50
C SER A 17 20.38 34.84 21.45
N CYS A 18 19.08 35.07 21.32
CA CYS A 18 18.52 36.23 20.64
C CYS A 18 19.07 37.56 21.21
N ASP A 19 19.13 38.57 20.34
CA ASP A 19 19.03 39.98 20.73
C ASP A 19 18.19 40.73 19.68
N GLN A 20 17.60 41.88 20.05
CA GLN A 20 16.74 42.69 19.19
C GLN A 20 17.20 44.15 19.13
N THR A 21 17.38 44.68 17.93
CA THR A 21 17.36 46.13 17.65
C THR A 21 16.63 46.43 16.35
N LYS A 22 16.14 47.67 16.21
CA LYS A 22 15.34 48.19 15.10
C LYS A 22 16.15 49.20 14.26
N GLU A 23 15.47 49.72 13.23
CA GLU A 23 15.83 50.84 12.33
C GLU A 23 16.56 50.41 11.04
N SER A 24 16.22 50.94 9.86
CA SER A 24 15.14 51.90 9.51
C SER A 24 14.64 51.69 8.07
N ASP A 25 13.48 52.28 7.74
CA ASP A 25 12.90 52.25 6.39
C ASP A 25 13.81 52.94 5.35
N GLN A 26 14.09 52.25 4.25
CA GLN A 26 14.35 52.89 2.96
C GLN A 26 13.57 52.17 1.86
N THR A 27 12.51 52.82 1.38
CA THR A 27 11.79 52.42 0.18
C THR A 27 12.67 52.59 -1.06
N GLN A 28 12.95 51.50 -1.77
CA GLN A 28 13.39 51.54 -3.16
C GLN A 28 12.33 50.91 -4.05
N GLU A 29 12.07 51.55 -5.20
CA GLU A 29 11.11 51.08 -6.19
C GLU A 29 11.64 49.83 -6.88
N THR A 30 11.05 48.66 -6.58
CA THR A 30 11.26 47.46 -7.38
C THR A 30 10.63 47.64 -8.75
N LYS A 31 11.44 48.00 -9.76
CA LYS A 31 11.05 47.91 -11.16
C LYS A 31 10.67 46.46 -11.50
N ASP A 32 9.61 46.29 -12.28
CA ASP A 32 9.25 44.98 -12.85
C ASP A 32 10.41 44.42 -13.68
N SER A 33 11.11 43.44 -13.12
CA SER A 33 11.90 42.48 -13.90
C SER A 33 10.95 41.38 -14.38
N THR A 34 10.49 41.47 -15.63
CA THR A 34 9.69 40.42 -16.26
C THR A 34 10.51 39.14 -16.40
N VAL A 35 10.33 38.21 -15.45
CA VAL A 35 10.94 36.87 -15.48
C VAL A 35 10.46 36.13 -16.73
N SER A 36 11.41 35.61 -17.51
CA SER A 36 11.16 34.80 -18.70
C SER A 36 10.50 33.47 -18.33
N THR A 37 9.39 33.13 -18.99
CA THR A 37 8.49 32.03 -18.61
C THR A 37 8.69 30.75 -19.44
N SER A 38 9.91 30.54 -19.97
CA SER A 38 10.26 29.34 -20.74
C SER A 38 10.77 28.22 -19.83
N GLY A 39 9.95 27.18 -19.62
CA GLY A 39 10.31 25.95 -18.89
C GLY A 39 11.41 25.10 -19.53
N ASP A 40 11.92 25.51 -20.69
CA ASP A 40 13.20 25.06 -21.22
C ASP A 40 14.34 25.90 -20.62
N GLU A 41 14.86 25.50 -19.45
CA GLU A 41 16.25 25.86 -19.08
C GLU A 41 17.23 25.05 -19.94
N ASN A 42 17.23 25.37 -21.23
CA ASN A 42 18.49 25.37 -21.96
C ASN A 42 19.37 26.39 -21.22
N PRO A 43 20.49 26.00 -20.58
CA PRO A 43 21.34 26.98 -19.93
C PRO A 43 21.79 28.00 -20.97
N GLU A 44 22.03 29.24 -20.55
CA GLU A 44 22.50 30.31 -21.42
C GLU A 44 23.96 30.05 -21.87
N PHE A 45 24.13 29.07 -22.77
CA PHE A 45 25.33 28.91 -23.57
C PHE A 45 25.63 30.26 -24.22
N GLU A 46 26.83 30.79 -23.97
CA GLU A 46 27.24 32.10 -24.45
C GLU A 46 26.99 32.23 -25.96
N ILE A 47 25.99 33.03 -26.34
CA ILE A 47 25.70 33.33 -27.76
C ILE A 47 26.75 34.33 -28.23
N THR A 48 27.96 33.83 -28.45
CA THR A 48 29.13 34.64 -28.78
C THR A 48 28.95 35.29 -30.15
N LYS A 49 28.93 36.63 -30.16
CA LYS A 49 29.01 37.41 -31.40
C LYS A 49 30.39 37.25 -32.04
N ASP A 50 31.40 37.06 -31.21
CA ASP A 50 32.78 36.78 -31.59
C ASP A 50 33.00 35.30 -31.94
N THR A 51 34.05 34.99 -32.69
CA THR A 51 34.57 33.62 -32.82
C THR A 51 35.59 33.46 -31.71
N VAL A 52 35.22 32.76 -30.63
CA VAL A 52 36.13 32.47 -29.52
C VAL A 52 37.07 31.34 -29.94
N TYR A 53 38.36 31.61 -29.89
CA TYR A 53 39.43 30.64 -30.13
C TYR A 53 40.23 30.45 -28.84
N GLU A 54 40.49 29.19 -28.48
CA GLU A 54 41.79 28.79 -27.96
C GLU A 54 42.37 27.72 -28.91
N GLY A 55 43.69 27.61 -29.02
CA GLY A 55 44.37 26.68 -29.94
C GLY A 55 44.47 27.14 -31.40
N GLY A 56 43.44 27.77 -31.97
CA GLY A 56 43.52 28.48 -33.26
C GLY A 56 43.09 27.72 -34.52
N GLU A 57 42.70 26.45 -34.40
CA GLU A 57 42.06 25.69 -35.49
C GLU A 57 40.56 25.50 -35.23
N ILE A 58 39.75 25.54 -36.28
CA ILE A 58 38.36 25.07 -36.21
C ILE A 58 38.40 23.56 -36.41
N MET A 59 38.40 22.80 -35.31
CA MET A 59 37.87 21.44 -35.35
C MET A 59 36.35 21.55 -35.33
N GLU A 60 35.66 21.19 -36.42
CA GLU A 60 34.26 20.82 -36.23
C GLU A 60 34.24 19.50 -35.43
N PRO A 61 33.30 19.27 -34.49
CA PRO A 61 33.23 18.02 -33.72
C PRO A 61 33.05 16.75 -34.59
N TYR A 62 32.71 16.97 -35.86
CA TYR A 62 32.49 15.98 -36.90
C TYR A 62 33.79 15.53 -37.60
N ASP A 63 34.89 16.27 -37.44
CA ASP A 63 36.18 15.99 -38.11
C ASP A 63 37.09 15.05 -37.29
N LYS A 64 36.59 14.51 -36.17
CA LYS A 64 37.32 13.60 -35.27
C LYS A 64 37.06 12.14 -35.63
N GLU A 65 38.08 11.29 -35.49
CA GLU A 65 38.01 9.84 -35.69
C GLU A 65 36.89 9.17 -34.87
N GLN A 66 36.65 9.69 -33.66
CA GLN A 66 35.56 9.30 -32.76
C GLN A 66 34.16 9.48 -33.38
N PHE A 67 33.95 10.52 -34.19
CA PHE A 67 32.70 10.74 -34.91
C PHE A 67 32.47 9.64 -35.94
N ALA A 68 33.47 9.37 -36.78
CA ALA A 68 33.41 8.34 -37.80
C ALA A 68 33.23 6.94 -37.20
N GLN A 69 33.82 6.68 -36.02
CA GLN A 69 33.67 5.43 -35.28
C GLN A 69 32.24 5.21 -34.76
N TYR A 70 31.54 6.25 -34.29
CA TYR A 70 30.22 6.12 -33.66
C TYR A 70 29.05 6.34 -34.64
N TYR A 71 29.15 7.34 -35.52
CA TYR A 71 28.08 7.77 -36.41
C TYR A 71 28.31 7.40 -37.89
N GLY A 72 29.52 6.97 -38.26
CA GLY A 72 29.89 6.75 -39.66
C GLY A 72 30.01 8.07 -40.43
N GLU A 73 29.46 8.13 -41.64
CA GLU A 73 29.45 9.36 -42.44
C GLU A 73 28.50 10.42 -41.86
N ARG A 74 28.91 11.69 -41.93
CA ARG A 74 28.10 12.84 -41.50
C ARG A 74 26.95 13.07 -42.48
N VAL A 75 25.72 12.92 -42.02
CA VAL A 75 24.50 13.15 -42.81
C VAL A 75 24.07 14.60 -42.63
N LEU A 76 24.29 15.44 -43.66
CA LEU A 76 23.92 16.85 -43.59
C LEU A 76 22.39 17.05 -43.47
N PRO A 77 21.92 18.03 -42.67
CA PRO A 77 20.50 18.33 -42.55
C PRO A 77 19.95 18.99 -43.82
N PRO A 78 18.67 18.76 -44.18
CA PRO A 78 18.05 19.35 -45.35
C PRO A 78 17.98 20.88 -45.25
N VAL A 79 17.96 21.60 -46.37
CA VAL A 79 17.88 23.08 -46.39
C VAL A 79 16.71 23.57 -45.54
N TYR A 80 16.97 24.46 -44.58
CA TYR A 80 15.93 24.98 -43.68
C TYR A 80 15.04 25.98 -44.41
N ASN A 81 13.72 25.78 -44.31
CA ASN A 81 12.73 26.73 -44.83
C ASN A 81 12.33 27.73 -43.74
N PHE A 82 12.55 29.02 -43.99
CA PHE A 82 12.13 30.10 -43.09
C PHE A 82 10.68 30.57 -43.35
N ASP A 83 10.07 30.20 -44.48
CA ASP A 83 8.73 30.62 -44.87
C ASP A 83 7.64 29.71 -44.26
N VAL A 84 7.69 29.55 -42.93
CA VAL A 84 6.77 28.74 -42.12
C VAL A 84 5.71 29.64 -41.47
N LYS A 85 4.44 29.26 -41.57
CA LYS A 85 3.31 29.95 -40.91
C LYS A 85 3.26 29.62 -39.42
N LEU A 86 4.10 30.28 -38.62
CA LEU A 86 4.27 30.02 -37.19
C LEU A 86 2.96 30.12 -36.40
N GLU A 87 2.02 30.97 -36.83
CA GLU A 87 0.71 31.19 -36.19
C GLU A 87 -0.24 29.98 -36.32
N THR A 88 0.12 28.98 -37.14
CA THR A 88 -0.64 27.74 -37.33
C THR A 88 -0.10 26.55 -36.56
N LYS A 89 0.97 26.74 -35.78
CA LYS A 89 1.74 25.68 -35.12
C LYS A 89 1.30 25.43 -33.67
N SER A 90 1.39 24.18 -33.23
CA SER A 90 1.24 23.82 -31.81
C SER A 90 2.45 24.30 -30.97
N LEU A 91 2.31 24.28 -29.64
CA LEU A 91 3.45 24.58 -28.75
C LEU A 91 4.60 23.58 -28.94
N GLU A 92 4.29 22.30 -29.17
CA GLU A 92 5.26 21.25 -29.52
C GLU A 92 6.01 21.58 -30.83
N GLU A 93 5.27 21.90 -31.90
CA GLU A 93 5.88 22.24 -33.20
C GLU A 93 6.74 23.50 -33.13
N LEU A 94 6.35 24.48 -32.33
CA LEU A 94 7.14 25.69 -32.08
C LEU A 94 8.45 25.37 -31.32
N ARG A 95 8.38 24.58 -30.23
CA ARG A 95 9.59 24.12 -29.52
C ARG A 95 10.55 23.40 -30.46
N TYR A 96 10.05 22.50 -31.32
CA TYR A 96 10.90 21.81 -32.30
C TYR A 96 11.48 22.76 -33.36
N LEU A 97 10.70 23.69 -33.93
CA LEU A 97 11.21 24.69 -34.88
C LEU A 97 12.29 25.60 -34.27
N ARG A 98 12.14 25.96 -32.98
CA ARG A 98 13.10 26.75 -32.21
C ARG A 98 14.38 25.95 -31.93
N ASN A 99 14.23 24.70 -31.52
CA ASN A 99 15.33 23.83 -31.13
C ASN A 99 16.09 23.27 -32.35
N GLU A 100 15.48 23.23 -33.55
CA GLU A 100 16.09 22.67 -34.77
C GLU A 100 17.41 23.35 -35.16
N PHE A 101 17.57 24.66 -34.94
CA PHE A 101 18.82 25.39 -35.23
C PHE A 101 20.00 24.93 -34.37
N PHE A 102 19.72 24.48 -33.14
CA PHE A 102 20.71 23.92 -32.23
C PHE A 102 20.99 22.45 -32.59
N ALA A 103 19.93 21.67 -32.87
CA ALA A 103 20.04 20.28 -33.32
C ALA A 103 20.91 20.14 -34.59
N ARG A 104 20.70 21.03 -35.57
CA ARG A 104 21.46 21.10 -36.83
C ARG A 104 22.95 21.40 -36.66
N LYS A 105 23.35 21.88 -35.49
CA LYS A 105 24.74 22.22 -35.12
C LYS A 105 25.32 21.18 -34.15
N GLY A 106 24.59 20.11 -33.83
CA GLY A 106 25.04 19.03 -32.95
C GLY A 106 24.70 19.22 -31.48
N TYR A 107 23.82 20.14 -31.11
CA TYR A 107 23.46 20.33 -29.70
C TYR A 107 22.88 19.05 -29.07
N LEU A 108 23.47 18.59 -27.97
CA LEU A 108 22.97 17.46 -27.20
C LEU A 108 21.91 17.95 -26.20
N PHE A 109 20.63 17.73 -26.51
CA PHE A 109 19.55 18.13 -25.59
C PHE A 109 19.55 17.31 -24.29
N LYS A 110 19.38 18.00 -23.16
CA LYS A 110 19.01 17.39 -21.87
C LYS A 110 17.56 16.90 -21.87
N ASP A 111 16.61 17.73 -22.30
CA ASP A 111 15.18 17.37 -22.39
C ASP A 111 14.99 16.11 -23.25
N ALA A 112 14.55 15.03 -22.61
CA ALA A 112 14.34 13.73 -23.24
C ALA A 112 13.35 13.79 -24.41
N VAL A 113 12.33 14.64 -24.36
CA VAL A 113 11.32 14.78 -25.42
C VAL A 113 11.92 15.45 -26.66
N THR A 114 12.61 16.59 -26.49
CA THR A 114 13.32 17.24 -27.60
C THR A 114 14.42 16.33 -28.18
N ARG A 115 15.20 15.65 -27.32
CA ARG A 115 16.24 14.71 -27.77
C ARG A 115 15.65 13.56 -28.58
N GLY A 116 14.57 12.94 -28.11
CA GLY A 116 13.88 11.84 -28.79
C GLY A 116 13.32 12.22 -30.17
N TYR A 117 12.71 13.40 -30.28
CA TYR A 117 12.23 13.93 -31.55
C TYR A 117 13.35 14.12 -32.58
N PHE A 118 14.52 14.59 -32.16
CA PHE A 118 15.68 14.77 -33.02
C PHE A 118 16.45 13.47 -33.31
N ASN A 119 16.53 12.52 -32.37
CA ASN A 119 17.03 11.16 -32.60
C ASN A 119 16.28 10.47 -33.76
N GLY A 120 15.00 10.77 -33.95
CA GLY A 120 14.21 10.32 -35.10
C GLY A 120 14.63 10.90 -36.46
N LYS A 121 15.62 11.80 -36.54
CA LYS A 121 16.12 12.42 -37.79
C LYS A 121 17.53 11.90 -38.10
N LYS A 122 17.70 11.28 -39.28
CA LYS A 122 18.99 10.72 -39.73
C LYS A 122 20.19 11.70 -39.76
N TRP A 123 19.94 13.00 -39.77
CA TRP A 123 20.97 14.05 -39.79
C TRP A 123 21.38 14.56 -38.40
N TYR A 124 20.69 14.15 -37.34
CA TYR A 124 21.02 14.56 -35.99
C TYR A 124 22.05 13.58 -35.39
N GLN A 125 23.31 14.01 -35.42
CA GLN A 125 24.48 13.23 -34.96
C GLN A 125 25.26 14.09 -33.93
N PRO A 126 24.78 14.25 -32.69
CA PRO A 126 25.38 15.14 -31.71
C PRO A 126 26.68 14.57 -31.09
N PRO A 127 27.79 15.33 -31.03
CA PRO A 127 29.06 14.92 -30.44
C PRO A 127 29.01 14.87 -28.89
N PHE A 128 28.45 13.81 -28.33
CA PHE A 128 28.27 13.66 -26.88
C PHE A 128 29.57 13.54 -26.05
N TRP A 129 30.74 13.46 -26.71
CA TRP A 129 32.06 13.46 -26.09
C TRP A 129 32.68 14.86 -25.91
N GLU A 130 32.01 15.94 -26.32
CA GLU A 130 32.48 17.32 -26.13
C GLU A 130 31.50 18.15 -25.29
N VAL A 131 31.83 18.30 -24.01
CA VAL A 131 30.96 18.96 -23.00
C VAL A 131 30.91 20.48 -23.19
N ASP A 132 31.99 21.11 -23.67
CA ASP A 132 32.15 22.57 -23.76
C ASP A 132 31.79 23.17 -25.15
N TYR A 133 31.07 22.42 -26.01
CA TYR A 133 30.79 22.85 -27.38
C TYR A 133 29.83 24.06 -27.47
N LYS A 134 30.36 25.24 -27.83
CA LYS A 134 29.59 26.50 -27.94
C LYS A 134 28.96 26.70 -29.33
N ILE A 135 27.66 26.96 -29.37
CA ILE A 135 26.88 27.11 -30.60
C ILE A 135 26.70 28.58 -31.00
N LYS A 136 27.16 28.91 -32.20
CA LYS A 136 26.95 30.24 -32.81
C LYS A 136 25.68 30.28 -33.65
N LEU A 137 24.79 31.23 -33.34
CA LEU A 137 23.63 31.56 -34.17
C LEU A 137 23.96 32.71 -35.13
N THR A 138 23.42 32.64 -36.35
CA THR A 138 23.34 33.77 -37.26
C THR A 138 22.20 34.70 -36.83
N GLN A 139 22.28 35.99 -37.21
CA GLN A 139 21.22 36.95 -36.89
C GLN A 139 19.83 36.48 -37.39
N LYS A 140 19.77 35.86 -38.59
CA LYS A 140 18.52 35.34 -39.16
C LYS A 140 17.89 34.21 -38.35
N GLU A 141 18.71 33.36 -37.72
CA GLU A 141 18.23 32.30 -36.82
C GLU A 141 17.74 32.90 -35.49
N ALA A 142 18.50 33.85 -34.91
CA ALA A 142 18.11 34.55 -33.68
C ALA A 142 16.79 35.34 -33.86
N ASP A 143 16.66 36.13 -34.93
CA ASP A 143 15.45 36.88 -35.29
C ASP A 143 14.21 35.99 -35.52
N PHE A 144 14.43 34.71 -35.82
CA PHE A 144 13.37 33.72 -36.02
C PHE A 144 13.01 33.00 -34.71
N ILE A 145 14.00 32.67 -33.88
CA ILE A 145 13.82 32.13 -32.53
C ILE A 145 13.01 33.11 -31.66
N GLU A 146 13.29 34.42 -31.70
CA GLU A 146 12.52 35.40 -30.91
C GLU A 146 11.06 35.50 -31.35
N LYS A 147 10.76 35.37 -32.65
CA LYS A 147 9.37 35.30 -33.16
C LYS A 147 8.65 34.05 -32.64
N ILE A 148 9.35 32.92 -32.56
CA ILE A 148 8.82 31.70 -31.96
C ILE A 148 8.56 31.90 -30.47
N LYS A 149 9.53 32.42 -29.69
CA LYS A 149 9.37 32.68 -28.25
C LYS A 149 8.15 33.56 -27.95
N VAL A 150 7.83 34.57 -28.78
CA VAL A 150 6.63 35.40 -28.60
C VAL A 150 5.33 34.57 -28.73
N LEU A 151 5.30 33.60 -29.63
CA LEU A 151 4.16 32.69 -29.80
C LEU A 151 4.11 31.60 -28.72
N GLU A 152 5.26 31.04 -28.32
CA GLU A 152 5.38 30.11 -27.18
C GLU A 152 4.84 30.78 -25.90
N ASN A 153 5.33 31.98 -25.55
CA ASN A 153 4.87 32.77 -24.39
C ASN A 153 3.40 33.22 -24.47
N LYS A 154 2.77 33.17 -25.66
CA LYS A 154 1.32 33.31 -25.81
C LYS A 154 0.62 32.00 -25.49
N LEU A 155 1.02 30.90 -26.14
CA LEU A 155 0.39 29.60 -25.96
C LEU A 155 0.51 29.10 -24.52
N LEU A 156 1.65 29.29 -23.84
CA LEU A 156 1.83 28.92 -22.42
C LEU A 156 0.77 29.54 -21.50
N LYS A 157 0.34 30.78 -21.78
CA LYS A 157 -0.75 31.45 -21.03
C LYS A 157 -2.14 30.87 -21.34
N GLU A 158 -2.24 30.09 -22.42
CA GLU A 158 -3.42 29.33 -22.86
C GLU A 158 -3.29 27.83 -22.50
N ASN A 159 -2.36 27.42 -21.61
CA ASN A 159 -2.23 26.04 -21.11
C ASN A 159 -3.52 25.48 -20.50
N TYR A 160 -4.40 26.36 -20.01
CA TYR A 160 -5.71 25.95 -19.52
C TYR A 160 -6.82 26.72 -20.22
N ILE A 161 -7.92 26.02 -20.46
CA ILE A 161 -9.15 26.56 -21.05
C ILE A 161 -10.31 26.39 -20.06
N GLY A 162 -11.18 27.41 -19.99
CA GLY A 162 -12.25 27.48 -18.99
C GLY A 162 -11.76 27.92 -17.61
N GLU A 163 -12.72 28.26 -16.74
CA GLU A 163 -12.46 28.85 -15.42
C GLU A 163 -13.10 28.02 -14.29
N GLY A 164 -12.54 28.15 -13.08
CA GLY A 164 -13.04 27.46 -11.88
C GLY A 164 -13.19 25.95 -12.10
N LYS A 165 -14.41 25.43 -11.89
CA LYS A 165 -14.71 24.00 -12.08
C LYS A 165 -14.72 23.53 -13.54
N ASN A 166 -14.68 24.46 -14.49
CA ASN A 166 -14.60 24.16 -15.93
C ASN A 166 -13.17 24.37 -16.46
N LYS A 167 -12.19 24.72 -15.61
CA LYS A 167 -10.77 24.79 -15.98
C LYS A 167 -10.29 23.39 -16.34
N LYS A 168 -9.76 23.22 -17.54
CA LYS A 168 -9.12 21.98 -17.99
C LYS A 168 -7.87 22.25 -18.84
N ALA A 169 -6.98 21.26 -18.91
CA ALA A 169 -5.76 21.34 -19.71
C ALA A 169 -6.10 21.54 -21.20
N ASN A 170 -5.37 22.43 -21.87
CA ASN A 170 -5.48 22.65 -23.29
C ASN A 170 -4.67 21.58 -24.04
N PHE A 171 -5.37 20.56 -24.55
CA PHE A 171 -4.73 19.43 -25.23
C PHE A 171 -3.84 19.84 -26.43
N LYS A 172 -4.06 21.02 -27.02
CA LYS A 172 -3.22 21.55 -28.12
C LYS A 172 -1.82 22.02 -27.68
N ASN A 173 -1.61 22.20 -26.39
CA ASN A 173 -0.37 22.68 -25.78
C ASN A 173 0.48 21.56 -25.18
N ILE A 174 0.04 20.30 -25.27
CA ILE A 174 0.85 19.16 -24.81
C ILE A 174 2.11 19.07 -25.67
N VAL A 175 3.28 18.97 -25.04
CA VAL A 175 4.59 19.12 -25.70
C VAL A 175 5.29 17.81 -26.04
N ASN A 176 4.65 16.66 -25.77
CA ASN A 176 5.17 15.33 -26.09
C ASN A 176 4.19 14.46 -26.93
N LEU A 177 3.29 15.05 -27.72
CA LEU A 177 2.34 14.23 -28.52
C LEU A 177 3.08 13.39 -29.59
N SER A 178 4.20 13.88 -30.13
CA SER A 178 5.01 13.13 -31.10
C SER A 178 5.82 11.98 -30.50
N GLN A 179 5.83 11.82 -29.16
CA GLN A 179 6.40 10.66 -28.49
C GLN A 179 5.59 9.37 -28.76
N PHE A 180 4.33 9.48 -29.17
CA PHE A 180 3.41 8.34 -29.31
C PHE A 180 3.06 8.08 -30.79
N LYS A 181 3.18 6.84 -31.26
CA LYS A 181 2.99 6.49 -32.68
C LYS A 181 1.58 6.78 -33.19
N ASN A 182 0.57 6.44 -32.40
CA ASN A 182 -0.85 6.63 -32.69
C ASN A 182 -1.61 6.80 -31.36
N LEU A 183 -2.10 8.00 -31.07
CA LEU A 183 -2.98 8.25 -29.93
C LEU A 183 -4.43 7.97 -30.35
N ASP A 184 -5.07 6.96 -29.74
CA ASP A 184 -6.46 6.61 -30.03
C ASP A 184 -7.42 7.76 -29.67
N GLU A 185 -8.38 8.08 -30.55
CA GLU A 185 -9.30 9.21 -30.37
C GLU A 185 -10.22 9.07 -29.14
N LYS A 186 -10.51 7.85 -28.66
CA LYS A 186 -11.23 7.63 -27.39
C LYS A 186 -10.36 8.06 -26.21
N LEU A 187 -9.09 7.64 -26.20
CA LEU A 187 -8.12 7.95 -25.16
C LEU A 187 -7.83 9.47 -25.13
N LYS A 188 -7.62 10.07 -26.31
CA LYS A 188 -7.49 11.51 -26.52
C LYS A 188 -8.70 12.31 -26.04
N THR A 189 -9.91 11.87 -26.37
CA THR A 189 -11.17 12.45 -25.84
C THR A 189 -11.17 12.38 -24.32
N LYS A 190 -10.86 11.22 -23.74
CA LYS A 190 -10.90 11.02 -22.29
C LYS A 190 -9.90 11.89 -21.54
N LEU A 191 -8.65 11.97 -22.03
CA LEU A 191 -7.63 12.90 -21.53
C LEU A 191 -8.07 14.37 -21.67
N SER A 192 -8.75 14.74 -22.77
CA SER A 192 -9.28 16.09 -23.03
C SER A 192 -10.53 16.46 -22.21
N GLU A 193 -11.21 15.49 -21.62
CA GLU A 193 -12.40 15.65 -20.76
C GLU A 193 -12.02 15.64 -19.28
N ASN A 194 -11.33 14.58 -18.85
CA ASN A 194 -11.03 14.30 -17.45
C ASN A 194 -9.66 14.82 -16.99
N GLY A 195 -8.72 15.03 -17.91
CA GLY A 195 -7.30 15.23 -17.61
C GLY A 195 -6.52 13.95 -17.35
N PHE A 196 -7.19 12.80 -17.35
CA PHE A 196 -6.58 11.47 -17.18
C PHE A 196 -7.43 10.38 -17.85
N ALA A 197 -6.83 9.20 -18.04
CA ALA A 197 -7.52 8.00 -18.51
C ALA A 197 -6.83 6.73 -18.00
N ILE A 198 -7.61 5.68 -17.72
CA ILE A 198 -7.09 4.35 -17.36
C ILE A 198 -7.23 3.42 -18.56
N VAL A 199 -6.20 2.63 -18.85
CA VAL A 199 -6.19 1.61 -19.92
C VAL A 199 -5.86 0.26 -19.30
N GLU A 200 -6.66 -0.75 -19.64
CA GLU A 200 -6.48 -2.13 -19.15
C GLU A 200 -5.15 -2.71 -19.64
N ASN A 201 -4.35 -3.27 -18.73
CA ASN A 201 -3.06 -3.87 -19.06
C ASN A 201 -2.72 -5.04 -18.10
N ASN A 202 -1.77 -5.87 -18.51
CA ASN A 202 -1.39 -7.13 -17.87
C ASN A 202 -0.15 -6.99 -16.96
N ASN A 203 0.14 -5.80 -16.43
CA ASN A 203 1.34 -5.58 -15.64
C ASN A 203 1.19 -6.32 -14.29
N ILE A 204 2.01 -7.35 -14.05
CA ILE A 204 1.97 -8.09 -12.78
C ILE A 204 2.45 -7.28 -11.57
N GLN A 205 3.15 -6.16 -11.80
CA GLN A 205 3.74 -5.30 -10.79
C GLN A 205 3.79 -3.83 -11.21
N PHE A 206 3.87 -2.92 -10.23
CA PHE A 206 3.92 -1.47 -10.49
C PHE A 206 5.25 -1.00 -11.07
N PHE A 207 6.38 -1.41 -10.50
CA PHE A 207 7.72 -0.90 -10.86
C PHE A 207 8.04 -1.13 -12.34
N HIS A 208 7.66 -2.27 -12.92
CA HIS A 208 7.71 -2.54 -14.36
C HIS A 208 7.15 -1.41 -15.25
N ILE A 209 6.11 -0.69 -14.79
CA ILE A 209 5.55 0.46 -15.53
C ILE A 209 6.50 1.65 -15.48
N TYR A 210 7.13 1.88 -14.34
CA TYR A 210 8.08 2.96 -14.10
C TYR A 210 9.46 2.69 -14.75
N GLU A 211 9.95 1.45 -14.80
CA GLU A 211 11.08 1.09 -15.68
C GLU A 211 10.71 1.21 -17.16
N GLN A 212 9.55 0.71 -17.58
CA GLN A 212 9.09 0.82 -18.97
C GLN A 212 9.02 2.29 -19.39
N ASN A 213 8.59 3.18 -18.50
CA ASN A 213 8.61 4.61 -18.72
C ASN A 213 10.03 5.14 -18.92
N ASP A 214 10.99 4.78 -18.05
CA ASP A 214 12.39 5.18 -18.17
C ASP A 214 12.98 4.79 -19.53
N TYR A 215 12.93 3.49 -19.89
CA TYR A 215 13.42 2.99 -21.18
C TYR A 215 12.78 3.67 -22.41
N ASN A 216 11.53 4.13 -22.29
CA ASN A 216 10.79 4.82 -23.36
C ASN A 216 10.76 6.37 -23.19
N LEU A 217 11.52 6.90 -22.23
CA LEU A 217 11.61 8.32 -21.89
C LEU A 217 10.24 8.98 -21.60
N ILE A 218 9.25 8.20 -21.14
CA ILE A 218 7.90 8.68 -20.82
C ILE A 218 7.93 9.35 -19.45
N PRO A 219 7.37 10.57 -19.30
CA PRO A 219 7.27 11.20 -17.99
C PRO A 219 6.54 10.33 -16.96
N ASN A 220 7.21 10.04 -15.84
CA ASN A 220 6.64 9.24 -14.75
C ASN A 220 5.54 10.03 -14.03
N PHE A 221 4.41 9.37 -13.75
CA PHE A 221 3.36 9.81 -12.83
C PHE A 221 3.35 8.88 -11.61
N VAL A 222 4.04 9.26 -10.54
CA VAL A 222 4.20 8.43 -9.34
C VAL A 222 2.91 8.43 -8.54
N THR A 223 2.16 7.32 -8.56
CA THR A 223 0.82 7.26 -7.95
C THR A 223 0.85 6.96 -6.46
N THR A 224 -0.23 7.33 -5.77
CA THR A 224 -0.48 6.82 -4.41
C THR A 224 -0.68 5.30 -4.39
N ASP A 225 -1.21 4.70 -5.48
CA ASP A 225 -1.38 3.25 -5.67
C ASP A 225 -0.05 2.50 -5.49
N MET A 226 1.01 2.95 -6.17
CA MET A 226 2.34 2.36 -6.15
C MET A 226 2.96 2.33 -4.73
N PHE A 227 2.76 3.40 -3.95
CA PHE A 227 3.21 3.43 -2.56
C PHE A 227 2.35 2.54 -1.65
N LEU A 228 1.04 2.47 -1.87
CA LEU A 228 0.16 1.62 -1.08
C LEU A 228 0.53 0.14 -1.25
N GLN A 229 0.83 -0.28 -2.48
CA GLN A 229 1.44 -1.59 -2.75
C GLN A 229 2.72 -1.78 -1.94
N LEU A 230 3.71 -0.87 -2.05
CA LEU A 230 4.96 -1.01 -1.28
C LEU A 230 4.69 -1.10 0.24
N PHE A 231 3.77 -0.31 0.78
CA PHE A 231 3.47 -0.33 2.21
C PHE A 231 2.79 -1.63 2.65
N HIS A 232 1.86 -2.15 1.85
CA HIS A 232 1.27 -3.48 2.01
C HIS A 232 2.37 -4.57 2.03
N MET A 233 3.29 -4.50 1.07
CA MET A 233 4.43 -5.41 1.04
C MET A 233 5.22 -5.27 2.36
N TYR A 234 5.70 -4.06 2.70
CA TYR A 234 6.45 -3.80 3.93
C TYR A 234 5.73 -4.28 5.20
N PHE A 235 4.42 -4.03 5.37
CA PHE A 235 3.68 -4.42 6.56
C PHE A 235 3.67 -5.95 6.73
N SER A 236 3.39 -6.70 5.65
CA SER A 236 3.43 -8.17 5.66
C SER A 236 4.82 -8.76 5.93
N TYR A 237 5.91 -8.06 5.59
CA TYR A 237 7.28 -8.48 5.93
C TYR A 237 7.46 -8.59 7.43
N ASN A 238 7.10 -7.50 8.11
CA ASN A 238 7.26 -7.37 9.54
C ASN A 238 6.47 -8.47 10.26
N LEU A 239 5.26 -8.77 9.77
CA LEU A 239 4.45 -9.87 10.27
C LEU A 239 5.16 -11.22 10.14
N ARG A 240 5.69 -11.57 8.95
CA ARG A 240 6.43 -12.83 8.79
C ARG A 240 7.64 -12.93 9.70
N VAL A 241 8.44 -11.86 9.78
CA VAL A 241 9.65 -11.82 10.61
C VAL A 241 9.28 -11.98 12.10
N ILE A 242 8.36 -11.19 12.64
CA ILE A 242 7.98 -11.31 14.06
C ILE A 242 7.26 -12.64 14.36
N GLU A 243 6.51 -13.19 13.41
CA GLU A 243 5.81 -14.46 13.59
C GLU A 243 6.81 -15.63 13.64
N LYS A 244 7.76 -15.67 12.70
CA LYS A 244 8.78 -16.72 12.56
C LYS A 244 9.83 -16.65 13.67
N GLU A 245 10.37 -15.46 13.95
CA GLU A 245 11.45 -15.28 14.93
C GLU A 245 10.97 -15.16 16.39
N SER A 246 9.77 -14.62 16.63
CA SER A 246 9.26 -14.32 17.97
C SER A 246 8.02 -15.14 18.35
N PHE A 247 6.92 -15.03 17.60
CA PHE A 247 5.64 -15.59 18.05
C PHE A 247 5.59 -17.12 17.99
N ILE A 248 6.10 -17.78 16.96
CA ILE A 248 6.13 -19.26 16.86
C ILE A 248 6.98 -19.88 18.00
N PRO A 249 8.22 -19.42 18.28
CA PRO A 249 8.98 -19.89 19.44
C PRO A 249 8.31 -19.63 20.79
N VAL A 250 7.72 -18.45 20.98
CA VAL A 250 7.01 -18.07 22.23
C VAL A 250 5.73 -18.89 22.41
N LEU A 251 4.96 -19.12 21.35
CA LEU A 251 3.73 -19.90 21.35
C LEU A 251 4.00 -21.38 21.63
N THR A 252 5.04 -21.93 21.01
CA THR A 252 5.50 -23.31 21.25
C THR A 252 5.87 -23.51 22.72
N GLU A 253 6.57 -22.55 23.33
CA GLU A 253 6.93 -22.57 24.75
C GLU A 253 5.70 -22.40 25.66
N LEU A 254 4.76 -21.52 25.29
CA LEU A 254 3.52 -21.24 26.03
C LEU A 254 2.59 -22.46 26.06
N VAL A 255 2.22 -22.99 24.90
CA VAL A 255 1.25 -24.10 24.75
C VAL A 255 1.80 -25.38 25.39
N SER A 256 3.06 -25.72 25.17
CA SER A 256 3.68 -26.89 25.80
C SER A 256 3.81 -26.76 27.33
N SER A 257 4.04 -25.54 27.85
CA SER A 257 4.07 -25.30 29.29
C SER A 257 2.67 -25.32 29.92
N LEU A 258 1.66 -24.76 29.24
CA LEU A 258 0.25 -24.85 29.68
C LEU A 258 -0.23 -26.30 29.73
N HIS A 259 0.10 -27.13 28.73
CA HIS A 259 -0.14 -28.57 28.76
C HIS A 259 0.53 -29.25 29.97
N LYS A 260 1.85 -29.04 30.13
CA LYS A 260 2.64 -29.68 31.21
C LYS A 260 2.17 -29.28 32.61
N GLU A 261 1.83 -28.02 32.82
CA GLU A 261 1.33 -27.55 34.11
C GLU A 261 -0.11 -28.03 34.37
N SER A 262 -0.94 -28.17 33.33
CA SER A 262 -2.24 -28.86 33.41
C SER A 262 -2.06 -30.32 33.84
N GLU A 263 -1.11 -31.04 33.22
CA GLU A 263 -0.79 -32.43 33.60
C GLU A 263 -0.30 -32.54 35.05
N THR A 264 0.51 -31.59 35.50
CA THR A 264 1.02 -31.54 36.88
C THR A 264 -0.13 -31.41 37.90
N VAL A 265 -1.16 -30.61 37.59
CA VAL A 265 -2.37 -30.51 38.43
C VAL A 265 -3.26 -31.74 38.29
N TYR A 266 -3.48 -32.27 37.08
CA TYR A 266 -4.26 -33.49 36.84
C TYR A 266 -3.74 -34.71 37.63
N LYS A 267 -2.41 -34.81 37.78
CA LYS A 267 -1.74 -35.87 38.56
C LYS A 267 -1.88 -35.73 40.08
N SER A 268 -2.28 -34.57 40.60
CA SER A 268 -2.19 -34.23 42.04
C SER A 268 -3.48 -33.70 42.68
N ALA A 269 -4.47 -33.26 41.91
CA ALA A 269 -5.63 -32.53 42.42
C ALA A 269 -6.87 -33.40 42.75
N SER A 270 -7.82 -32.77 43.45
CA SER A 270 -9.15 -33.33 43.73
C SER A 270 -10.02 -33.43 42.47
N ALA A 271 -11.08 -34.26 42.51
CA ALA A 271 -11.86 -34.65 41.34
C ALA A 271 -12.34 -33.47 40.45
N ASN A 272 -12.91 -32.41 41.03
CA ASN A 272 -13.41 -31.25 40.28
C ASN A 272 -12.28 -30.51 39.55
N THR A 273 -11.18 -30.21 40.26
CA THR A 273 -9.99 -29.57 39.67
C THR A 273 -9.30 -30.48 38.66
N LYS A 274 -9.35 -31.81 38.86
CA LYS A 274 -8.77 -32.80 37.96
C LYS A 274 -9.49 -32.86 36.61
N GLU A 275 -10.82 -32.77 36.59
CA GLU A 275 -11.59 -32.74 35.34
C GLU A 275 -11.28 -31.49 34.51
N VAL A 276 -11.27 -30.31 35.16
CA VAL A 276 -10.90 -29.04 34.52
C VAL A 276 -9.45 -29.09 33.99
N ALA A 277 -8.53 -29.72 34.72
CA ALA A 277 -7.16 -29.95 34.26
C ALA A 277 -7.09 -30.94 33.07
N ALA A 278 -7.96 -31.95 33.02
CA ALA A 278 -8.03 -32.91 31.93
C ALA A 278 -8.50 -32.25 30.62
N PHE A 279 -9.56 -31.44 30.66
CA PHE A 279 -10.00 -30.65 29.52
C PHE A 279 -8.87 -29.77 28.96
N ASN A 280 -8.16 -29.05 29.85
CA ASN A 280 -7.08 -28.16 29.47
C ASN A 280 -5.87 -28.94 28.88
N MET A 281 -5.53 -30.12 29.41
CA MET A 281 -4.55 -31.00 28.77
C MET A 281 -4.94 -31.35 27.34
N CYS A 282 -6.21 -31.70 27.08
CA CYS A 282 -6.68 -32.01 25.72
C CYS A 282 -6.60 -30.77 24.81
N TYR A 283 -7.10 -29.62 25.28
CA TYR A 283 -7.13 -28.37 24.51
C TYR A 283 -5.73 -27.90 24.08
N TYR A 284 -4.74 -27.98 24.97
CA TYR A 284 -3.35 -27.63 24.65
C TYR A 284 -2.59 -28.75 23.92
N ALA A 285 -3.03 -30.01 24.02
CA ALA A 285 -2.49 -31.09 23.19
C ALA A 285 -2.91 -30.92 21.71
N ILE A 286 -4.16 -30.53 21.44
CA ILE A 286 -4.64 -30.19 20.09
C ILE A 286 -3.82 -29.01 19.53
N ALA A 287 -3.74 -27.90 20.26
CA ALA A 287 -2.95 -26.73 19.85
C ALA A 287 -1.47 -27.07 19.59
N TYR A 288 -0.84 -27.89 20.44
CA TYR A 288 0.56 -28.30 20.22
C TYR A 288 0.72 -29.23 19.01
N ASN A 289 -0.27 -30.07 18.72
CA ASN A 289 -0.25 -30.93 17.54
C ASN A 289 -0.37 -30.13 16.25
N LEU A 290 -1.33 -29.19 16.20
CA LEU A 290 -1.50 -28.27 15.08
C LEU A 290 -0.22 -27.46 14.81
N LEU A 291 0.55 -27.11 15.86
CA LEU A 291 1.77 -26.30 15.75
C LEU A 291 3.03 -27.09 15.38
N THR A 292 3.09 -28.39 15.70
CA THR A 292 4.37 -29.15 15.67
C THR A 292 4.28 -30.56 15.10
N GLY A 293 3.10 -31.02 14.70
CA GLY A 293 2.80 -32.38 14.28
C GLY A 293 2.87 -33.45 15.39
N LYS A 294 3.27 -33.10 16.62
CA LYS A 294 3.56 -34.06 17.71
C LYS A 294 2.37 -34.25 18.63
N LYS A 295 2.03 -35.49 18.97
CA LYS A 295 0.98 -35.81 19.96
C LYS A 295 1.57 -35.74 21.38
N LEU A 296 0.97 -34.92 22.23
CA LEU A 296 1.28 -34.90 23.67
C LEU A 296 0.41 -35.93 24.43
N ASN A 297 0.66 -36.11 25.72
CA ASN A 297 -0.15 -36.98 26.58
C ASN A 297 -1.59 -36.44 26.70
N VAL A 298 -2.59 -37.28 26.43
CA VAL A 298 -4.03 -36.94 26.52
C VAL A 298 -4.65 -37.74 27.68
N PRO A 299 -5.52 -37.16 28.51
CA PRO A 299 -6.19 -37.90 29.59
C PRO A 299 -7.16 -38.96 29.06
N ALA A 300 -7.31 -40.04 29.83
CA ALA A 300 -8.31 -41.08 29.55
C ALA A 300 -9.73 -40.50 29.56
N GLY A 301 -10.46 -40.70 28.46
CA GLY A 301 -11.79 -40.12 28.20
C GLY A 301 -11.78 -38.91 27.27
N TYR A 302 -10.59 -38.40 26.90
CA TYR A 302 -10.43 -37.26 25.98
C TYR A 302 -9.81 -37.65 24.62
N GLU A 303 -9.44 -38.91 24.43
CA GLU A 303 -8.78 -39.37 23.20
C GLU A 303 -9.64 -39.17 21.95
N THR A 304 -10.95 -39.47 22.01
CA THR A 304 -11.86 -39.28 20.86
C THR A 304 -12.00 -37.80 20.49
N PHE A 305 -12.11 -36.90 21.48
CA PHE A 305 -12.16 -35.45 21.23
C PHE A 305 -10.84 -34.96 20.62
N TYR A 306 -9.70 -35.38 21.16
CA TYR A 306 -8.39 -35.04 20.58
C TYR A 306 -8.29 -35.47 19.10
N GLU A 307 -8.74 -36.68 18.75
CA GLU A 307 -8.60 -37.22 17.39
C GLU A 307 -9.59 -36.61 16.40
N ASP A 308 -10.84 -36.33 16.81
CA ASP A 308 -11.86 -35.67 15.99
C ASP A 308 -11.52 -34.19 15.72
N GLU A 309 -11.25 -33.41 16.77
CA GLU A 309 -10.94 -31.98 16.67
C GLU A 309 -9.67 -31.73 15.85
N THR A 310 -8.61 -32.51 16.10
CA THR A 310 -7.35 -32.41 15.35
C THR A 310 -7.55 -32.80 13.88
N SER A 311 -8.34 -33.85 13.60
CA SER A 311 -8.63 -34.28 12.23
C SER A 311 -9.39 -33.22 11.44
N LYS A 312 -10.48 -32.67 11.99
CA LYS A 312 -11.29 -31.63 11.33
C LYS A 312 -10.47 -30.35 11.09
N ALA A 313 -9.67 -29.93 12.07
CA ALA A 313 -8.80 -28.76 11.96
C ALA A 313 -7.65 -28.92 10.94
N LEU A 314 -6.99 -30.08 10.88
CA LEU A 314 -5.93 -30.34 9.88
C LEU A 314 -6.50 -30.38 8.45
N ASN A 315 -7.66 -31.02 8.27
CA ASN A 315 -8.37 -31.11 6.98
C ASN A 315 -9.12 -29.83 6.58
N ALA A 316 -9.21 -28.84 7.47
CA ALA A 316 -9.97 -27.60 7.28
C ALA A 316 -11.45 -27.83 6.86
N ALA A 317 -12.08 -28.89 7.38
CA ALA A 317 -13.34 -29.38 6.86
C ALA A 317 -14.25 -29.97 7.96
N GLY A 318 -15.57 -29.80 7.75
CA GLY A 318 -16.61 -30.24 8.68
C GLY A 318 -17.19 -29.09 9.52
N THR A 319 -18.22 -29.44 10.28
CA THR A 319 -18.95 -28.54 11.21
C THR A 319 -19.29 -29.30 12.48
N GLY A 320 -19.32 -28.58 13.61
CA GLY A 320 -19.75 -29.08 14.91
C GLY A 320 -18.61 -29.68 15.75
N SER A 321 -18.53 -29.24 17.00
CA SER A 321 -17.58 -29.67 18.03
C SER A 321 -18.32 -30.16 19.28
N GLU A 322 -18.17 -31.45 19.61
CA GLU A 322 -18.67 -32.00 20.88
C GLU A 322 -17.85 -31.51 22.07
N MET A 323 -16.54 -31.27 21.89
CA MET A 323 -15.64 -30.81 22.95
C MET A 323 -15.97 -29.39 23.42
N LEU A 324 -16.27 -28.49 22.46
CA LEU A 324 -16.64 -27.10 22.73
C LEU A 324 -18.14 -26.93 23.03
N LYS A 325 -18.95 -27.92 22.66
CA LYS A 325 -20.43 -27.92 22.70
C LYS A 325 -21.04 -26.86 21.77
N ASP A 326 -20.52 -26.78 20.56
CA ASP A 326 -21.00 -25.87 19.50
C ASP A 326 -21.32 -26.70 18.25
N GLU A 327 -22.61 -26.83 17.93
CA GLU A 327 -23.11 -27.61 16.78
C GLU A 327 -22.77 -26.95 15.43
N GLU A 328 -22.47 -25.65 15.41
CA GLU A 328 -22.24 -24.84 14.20
C GLU A 328 -20.76 -24.48 13.98
N TYR A 329 -19.86 -24.89 14.88
CA TYR A 329 -18.42 -24.58 14.80
C TYR A 329 -17.81 -25.05 13.48
N SER A 330 -17.37 -24.12 12.62
CA SER A 330 -16.93 -24.41 11.26
C SER A 330 -15.41 -24.51 11.14
N TYR A 331 -14.92 -25.65 10.69
CA TYR A 331 -13.49 -25.88 10.49
C TYR A 331 -12.98 -25.33 9.15
N SER A 332 -13.85 -24.75 8.30
CA SER A 332 -13.42 -24.10 7.04
C SER A 332 -12.51 -22.88 7.26
N LEU A 333 -12.51 -22.31 8.48
CA LEU A 333 -11.59 -21.26 8.90
C LEU A 333 -10.14 -21.73 9.08
N PHE A 334 -9.88 -23.05 9.04
CA PHE A 334 -8.54 -23.62 9.17
C PHE A 334 -7.83 -23.84 7.82
N LYS A 335 -8.43 -23.49 6.67
CA LYS A 335 -7.75 -23.47 5.36
C LYS A 335 -6.70 -22.34 5.40
N PRO A 336 -5.38 -22.63 5.37
CA PRO A 336 -4.37 -21.58 5.30
C PRO A 336 -4.44 -20.90 3.93
N ARG A 337 -4.21 -19.58 3.88
CA ARG A 337 -4.30 -18.74 2.68
C ARG A 337 -3.12 -17.76 2.69
N GLY A 338 -2.98 -16.91 1.67
CA GLY A 338 -1.92 -15.89 1.55
C GLY A 338 -0.51 -16.38 1.94
N HIS A 339 0.27 -15.64 2.73
CA HIS A 339 1.58 -16.12 3.18
C HIS A 339 1.53 -17.32 4.14
N TYR A 340 0.39 -17.66 4.75
CA TYR A 340 0.21 -18.93 5.45
C TYR A 340 0.02 -20.12 4.50
N SER A 341 -0.15 -19.94 3.18
CA SER A 341 -0.15 -21.04 2.20
C SER A 341 1.26 -21.57 1.88
N ARG A 342 2.32 -20.80 2.19
CA ARG A 342 3.68 -21.00 1.66
C ARG A 342 4.36 -22.27 2.18
N ASP A 343 4.62 -22.34 3.49
CA ASP A 343 5.40 -23.41 4.12
C ASP A 343 4.62 -24.10 5.26
N GLU A 344 5.09 -25.28 5.67
CA GLU A 344 4.39 -26.07 6.70
C GLU A 344 4.52 -25.50 8.12
N GLU A 345 5.50 -24.64 8.41
CA GLU A 345 5.62 -23.96 9.71
C GLU A 345 4.57 -22.86 9.83
N PHE A 346 4.42 -22.02 8.81
CA PHE A 346 3.36 -21.02 8.72
C PHE A 346 1.95 -21.65 8.67
N LYS A 347 1.73 -22.76 7.94
CA LYS A 347 0.45 -23.50 7.97
C LYS A 347 0.12 -24.09 9.34
N SER A 348 1.13 -24.55 10.06
CA SER A 348 0.97 -25.12 11.42
C SER A 348 0.64 -24.03 12.44
N TYR A 349 1.34 -22.90 12.33
CA TYR A 349 1.08 -21.70 13.11
C TYR A 349 -0.33 -21.14 12.87
N PHE A 350 -0.76 -21.04 11.61
CA PHE A 350 -2.11 -20.62 11.22
C PHE A 350 -3.19 -21.46 11.90
N ARG A 351 -3.17 -22.79 11.69
CA ARG A 351 -4.17 -23.69 12.31
C ARG A 351 -4.18 -23.59 13.84
N THR A 352 -3.01 -23.41 14.45
CA THR A 352 -2.88 -23.28 15.91
C THR A 352 -3.49 -21.99 16.45
N MET A 353 -3.19 -20.86 15.83
CA MET A 353 -3.72 -19.58 16.29
C MET A 353 -5.20 -19.42 15.91
N ILE A 354 -5.69 -19.99 14.81
CA ILE A 354 -7.14 -20.14 14.54
C ILE A 354 -7.82 -20.94 15.65
N TRP A 355 -7.26 -22.09 16.09
CA TRP A 355 -7.78 -22.84 17.25
C TRP A 355 -7.82 -21.96 18.51
N LEU A 356 -6.69 -21.36 18.90
CA LEU A 356 -6.60 -20.54 20.12
C LEU A 356 -7.43 -19.25 20.08
N GLN A 357 -7.89 -18.82 18.91
CA GLN A 357 -8.81 -17.70 18.73
C GLN A 357 -10.28 -18.11 18.72
N THR A 358 -10.62 -19.19 18.01
CA THR A 358 -12.01 -19.54 17.67
C THR A 358 -12.58 -20.67 18.51
N ALA A 359 -11.74 -21.58 19.02
CA ALA A 359 -12.12 -22.67 19.93
C ALA A 359 -12.43 -22.09 21.32
N SER A 360 -13.62 -21.50 21.39
CA SER A 360 -14.16 -20.68 22.46
C SER A 360 -15.33 -21.41 23.12
N MET A 361 -15.76 -20.95 24.29
CA MET A 361 -16.85 -21.59 25.02
C MET A 361 -17.81 -20.56 25.64
N CYS A 362 -19.07 -20.97 25.76
CA CYS A 362 -20.16 -20.12 26.24
C CYS A 362 -20.08 -19.79 27.74
N ILE A 363 -20.18 -18.50 28.12
CA ILE A 363 -20.21 -18.06 29.54
C ILE A 363 -21.45 -18.53 30.33
N LYS A 364 -22.43 -19.12 29.65
CA LYS A 364 -23.63 -19.72 30.27
C LYS A 364 -23.31 -21.12 30.85
N ASP A 365 -22.24 -21.77 30.40
CA ASP A 365 -21.72 -23.01 31.00
C ASP A 365 -20.68 -22.70 32.08
N ASN A 366 -20.89 -23.18 33.31
CA ASN A 366 -19.94 -23.00 34.40
C ASN A 366 -18.66 -23.82 34.22
N ASN A 367 -18.69 -24.91 33.44
CA ASN A 367 -17.49 -25.70 33.13
C ASN A 367 -16.59 -24.92 32.16
N ALA A 368 -17.18 -24.25 31.16
CA ALA A 368 -16.47 -23.33 30.28
C ALA A 368 -15.76 -22.19 31.05
N VAL A 369 -16.48 -21.55 31.98
CA VAL A 369 -15.89 -20.53 32.87
C VAL A 369 -14.75 -21.14 33.70
N SER A 370 -14.95 -22.34 34.25
CA SER A 370 -13.93 -23.07 35.03
C SER A 370 -12.66 -23.37 34.22
N ASN A 371 -12.80 -23.77 32.96
CA ASN A 371 -11.68 -24.07 32.06
C ASN A 371 -10.81 -22.83 31.81
N PHE A 372 -11.40 -21.68 31.50
CA PHE A 372 -10.64 -20.45 31.28
C PHE A 372 -10.16 -19.80 32.60
N VAL A 373 -10.87 -19.98 33.72
CA VAL A 373 -10.36 -19.63 35.07
C VAL A 373 -9.11 -20.43 35.42
N PHE A 374 -9.09 -21.72 35.12
CA PHE A 374 -7.92 -22.58 35.30
C PHE A 374 -6.74 -22.12 34.42
N THR A 375 -6.98 -21.86 33.13
CA THR A 375 -5.97 -21.26 32.24
C THR A 375 -5.41 -19.95 32.81
N SER A 376 -6.26 -19.01 33.20
CA SER A 376 -5.81 -17.71 33.72
C SER A 376 -5.06 -17.83 35.05
N TRP A 377 -5.40 -18.82 35.88
CA TRP A 377 -4.62 -19.15 37.08
C TRP A 377 -3.25 -19.78 36.74
N LEU A 378 -3.14 -20.60 35.69
CA LEU A 378 -1.85 -21.07 35.19
C LEU A 378 -0.99 -19.92 34.66
N LEU A 379 -1.55 -19.04 33.82
CA LEU A 379 -0.87 -17.84 33.29
C LEU A 379 -0.30 -16.99 34.43
N LYS A 380 -1.11 -16.75 35.47
CA LYS A 380 -0.76 -15.94 36.65
C LYS A 380 0.38 -16.54 37.49
N ASN A 381 0.33 -17.84 37.78
CA ASN A 381 1.11 -18.45 38.86
C ASN A 381 2.24 -19.38 38.40
N LYS A 382 2.30 -19.76 37.12
CA LYS A 382 3.27 -20.75 36.61
C LYS A 382 4.33 -20.14 35.69
N LYS A 383 5.37 -20.93 35.45
CA LYS A 383 6.52 -20.59 34.61
C LYS A 383 6.80 -21.70 33.60
N SER A 384 7.43 -21.36 32.48
CA SER A 384 7.90 -22.33 31.51
C SER A 384 9.10 -23.13 32.04
N SER A 385 9.49 -24.17 31.30
CA SER A 385 10.75 -24.89 31.55
C SER A 385 12.01 -24.03 31.46
N LYS A 386 11.94 -22.84 30.83
CA LYS A 386 13.02 -21.84 30.76
C LYS A 386 12.91 -20.76 31.83
N GLY A 387 11.92 -20.83 32.74
CA GLY A 387 11.77 -19.92 33.88
C GLY A 387 11.02 -18.60 33.60
N LYS A 388 10.64 -18.34 32.35
CA LYS A 388 9.74 -17.22 31.97
C LYS A 388 8.35 -17.42 32.58
N SER A 389 7.65 -16.36 32.95
CA SER A 389 6.24 -16.45 33.36
C SER A 389 5.35 -16.86 32.18
N LEU A 390 4.31 -17.66 32.43
CA LEU A 390 3.36 -18.00 31.38
C LEU A 390 2.53 -16.77 30.94
N PHE A 391 2.27 -15.82 31.85
CA PHE A 391 1.68 -14.54 31.50
C PHE A 391 2.60 -13.67 30.62
N GLU A 392 3.92 -13.67 30.85
CA GLU A 392 4.88 -12.96 29.98
C GLU A 392 4.87 -13.55 28.56
N LEU A 393 4.92 -14.88 28.44
CA LEU A 393 4.83 -15.56 27.14
C LEU A 393 3.51 -15.25 26.41
N TYR A 394 2.38 -15.22 27.12
CA TYR A 394 1.09 -14.82 26.53
C TYR A 394 1.08 -13.35 26.09
N LYS A 395 1.55 -12.43 26.95
CA LYS A 395 1.59 -10.98 26.73
C LYS A 395 2.42 -10.62 25.50
N ASN A 396 3.57 -11.27 25.32
CA ASN A 396 4.51 -11.04 24.21
C ASN A 396 3.94 -11.39 22.82
N ILE A 397 2.84 -12.15 22.74
CA ILE A 397 2.07 -12.35 21.49
C ILE A 397 0.84 -11.42 21.48
N PHE A 398 0.16 -11.32 22.63
CA PHE A 398 -1.12 -10.62 22.71
C PHE A 398 -1.03 -9.12 22.40
N GLU A 399 -0.09 -8.41 23.01
CA GLU A 399 -0.01 -6.95 22.93
C GLU A 399 0.47 -6.45 21.56
N PRO A 400 1.53 -6.99 20.93
CA PRO A 400 1.90 -6.63 19.56
C PRO A 400 0.74 -6.78 18.57
N VAL A 401 0.01 -7.90 18.62
CA VAL A 401 -1.15 -8.14 17.74
C VAL A 401 -2.31 -7.15 18.05
N VAL A 402 -2.44 -6.65 19.28
CA VAL A 402 -3.41 -5.58 19.60
C VAL A 402 -3.00 -4.24 18.98
N PHE A 403 -1.72 -3.90 18.96
CA PHE A 403 -1.21 -2.65 18.35
C PHE A 403 -1.11 -2.70 16.82
N LEU A 404 -0.83 -3.87 16.24
CA LEU A 404 -0.85 -4.07 14.79
C LEU A 404 -2.29 -3.97 14.26
N VAL A 405 -3.21 -4.76 14.84
CA VAL A 405 -4.52 -5.04 14.26
C VAL A 405 -5.64 -4.32 15.01
N GLY A 406 -5.85 -4.63 16.29
CA GLY A 406 -6.88 -3.98 17.10
C GLY A 406 -7.19 -4.67 18.42
N GLU A 407 -8.11 -4.10 19.20
CA GLU A 407 -8.56 -4.66 20.48
C GLU A 407 -9.27 -6.03 20.31
N PRO A 408 -9.28 -6.91 21.32
CA PRO A 408 -10.15 -8.08 21.34
C PRO A 408 -11.64 -7.69 21.31
N ASP A 409 -12.47 -8.42 20.55
CA ASP A 409 -13.94 -8.20 20.55
C ASP A 409 -14.72 -9.11 21.51
N ASN A 410 -14.11 -10.19 22.02
CA ASN A 410 -14.74 -11.09 23.01
C ASN A 410 -13.95 -11.15 24.32
N LEU A 411 -14.49 -11.84 25.32
CA LEU A 411 -13.76 -12.07 26.57
C LEU A 411 -12.52 -12.93 26.30
N SER A 412 -11.42 -12.52 26.91
CA SER A 412 -10.15 -13.23 26.88
C SER A 412 -9.77 -13.76 28.26
N THR A 413 -8.80 -14.67 28.29
CA THR A 413 -8.11 -15.08 29.53
C THR A 413 -7.56 -13.90 30.34
N LEU A 414 -7.24 -12.75 29.71
CA LEU A 414 -6.81 -11.54 30.43
C LEU A 414 -7.92 -10.91 31.27
N ASN A 415 -9.17 -10.91 30.80
CA ASN A 415 -10.29 -10.35 31.56
C ASN A 415 -10.62 -11.17 32.81
N ILE A 416 -10.26 -12.45 32.79
CA ILE A 416 -10.34 -13.36 33.94
C ILE A 416 -9.10 -13.16 34.83
N LEU A 417 -7.91 -13.06 34.26
CA LEU A 417 -6.65 -12.78 34.97
C LEU A 417 -6.71 -11.50 35.80
N GLU A 418 -7.36 -10.45 35.28
CA GLU A 418 -7.66 -9.21 36.00
C GLU A 418 -8.44 -9.49 37.29
N ILE A 419 -9.55 -10.24 37.20
CA ILE A 419 -10.40 -10.62 38.34
C ILE A 419 -9.65 -11.54 39.32
N LEU A 420 -8.85 -12.49 38.80
CA LEU A 420 -8.00 -13.36 39.64
C LEU A 420 -6.86 -12.60 40.32
N THR A 421 -6.52 -11.41 39.85
CA THR A 421 -5.50 -10.54 40.46
C THR A 421 -6.12 -9.62 41.51
N SER A 422 -7.34 -9.10 41.28
CA SER A 422 -8.05 -8.25 42.26
C SER A 422 -8.67 -9.03 43.41
N ASP A 423 -9.34 -10.15 43.13
CA ASP A 423 -10.22 -10.84 44.09
C ASP A 423 -9.54 -12.07 44.71
N TYR A 424 -8.71 -12.76 43.93
CA TYR A 424 -8.15 -14.08 44.26
C TYR A 424 -6.61 -14.05 44.25
N SER A 425 -6.03 -12.95 44.72
CA SER A 425 -4.60 -12.60 44.60
C SER A 425 -3.65 -13.72 45.03
N SER A 426 -3.95 -14.44 46.13
CA SER A 426 -3.13 -15.56 46.66
C SER A 426 -3.88 -16.90 46.77
N ALA A 427 -5.02 -17.06 46.09
CA ALA A 427 -5.86 -18.25 46.22
C ALA A 427 -5.34 -19.46 45.41
N ASP A 428 -5.46 -20.66 45.99
CA ASP A 428 -5.20 -21.92 45.27
C ASP A 428 -6.32 -22.22 44.26
N ILE A 429 -5.98 -22.96 43.20
CA ILE A 429 -6.92 -23.34 42.15
C ILE A 429 -8.12 -24.14 42.68
N SER A 430 -7.95 -24.97 43.72
CA SER A 430 -9.05 -25.71 44.34
C SER A 430 -10.04 -24.82 45.11
N GLU A 431 -9.62 -23.60 45.49
CA GLU A 431 -10.49 -22.58 46.05
C GLU A 431 -11.18 -21.74 44.98
N VAL A 432 -10.44 -21.31 43.96
CA VAL A 432 -11.00 -20.50 42.87
C VAL A 432 -12.08 -21.28 42.09
N LEU A 433 -11.90 -22.59 41.90
CA LEU A 433 -12.88 -23.47 41.23
C LEU A 433 -14.06 -23.94 42.11
N LYS A 434 -14.30 -23.34 43.28
CA LYS A 434 -15.55 -23.52 44.04
C LYS A 434 -16.72 -22.89 43.27
N SER A 435 -17.89 -23.53 43.27
CA SER A 435 -19.10 -23.10 42.54
C SER A 435 -19.40 -21.60 42.67
N ASP A 436 -19.33 -21.11 43.90
CA ASP A 436 -19.77 -19.76 44.26
C ASP A 436 -18.77 -18.70 43.78
N ASN A 437 -17.48 -19.05 43.75
CA ASN A 437 -16.40 -18.25 43.18
C ASN A 437 -16.50 -18.22 41.64
N VAL A 438 -16.70 -19.37 41.00
CA VAL A 438 -16.93 -19.45 39.54
C VAL A 438 -18.17 -18.64 39.12
N ALA A 439 -19.25 -18.70 39.91
CA ALA A 439 -20.46 -17.89 39.69
C ALA A 439 -20.21 -16.38 39.87
N ALA A 440 -19.43 -15.97 40.89
CA ALA A 440 -19.05 -14.58 41.10
C ALA A 440 -18.16 -14.03 39.97
N ILE A 441 -17.20 -14.83 39.50
CA ILE A 441 -16.36 -14.51 38.33
C ILE A 441 -17.23 -14.40 37.07
N SER A 442 -18.10 -15.38 36.80
CA SER A 442 -19.04 -15.36 35.67
C SER A 442 -19.94 -14.11 35.68
N LYS A 443 -20.39 -13.66 36.86
CA LYS A 443 -21.14 -12.40 37.02
C LYS A 443 -20.30 -11.17 36.67
N LYS A 444 -19.06 -11.06 37.14
CA LYS A 444 -18.17 -9.94 36.80
C LYS A 444 -17.83 -9.90 35.30
N LEU A 445 -17.62 -11.05 34.68
CA LEU A 445 -17.39 -11.19 33.25
C LEU A 445 -18.62 -10.77 32.42
N LYS A 446 -19.84 -11.14 32.84
CA LYS A 446 -21.12 -10.71 32.22
C LYS A 446 -21.37 -9.21 32.31
N GLU A 447 -20.82 -8.52 33.31
CA GLU A 447 -20.82 -7.06 33.34
C GLU A 447 -19.79 -6.47 32.35
N LYS A 448 -18.58 -7.03 32.24
CA LYS A 448 -17.54 -6.60 31.27
C LYS A 448 -17.96 -6.81 29.81
N LEU A 449 -18.70 -7.87 29.49
CA LEU A 449 -19.20 -8.15 28.13
C LEU A 449 -20.00 -6.98 27.54
N LYS A 450 -20.75 -6.24 28.37
CA LYS A 450 -21.57 -5.09 27.96
C LYS A 450 -20.78 -3.94 27.32
N THR A 451 -19.46 -3.91 27.53
CA THR A 451 -18.55 -2.89 26.98
C THR A 451 -17.48 -3.44 26.05
N ILE A 452 -17.26 -4.77 26.03
CA ILE A 452 -16.22 -5.41 25.20
C ILE A 452 -16.79 -5.86 23.86
N ASN A 453 -17.89 -6.62 23.87
CA ASN A 453 -18.48 -7.20 22.66
C ASN A 453 -19.26 -6.13 21.87
N LYS A 454 -18.67 -5.71 20.74
CA LYS A 454 -19.20 -4.67 19.85
C LYS A 454 -19.89 -5.32 18.64
N ILE A 455 -19.30 -6.34 18.02
CA ILE A 455 -19.85 -7.01 16.83
C ILE A 455 -20.86 -8.09 17.26
N LYS A 456 -22.15 -7.83 17.03
CA LYS A 456 -23.26 -8.72 17.43
C LYS A 456 -23.91 -9.38 16.23
N PHE A 457 -23.79 -10.69 16.14
CA PHE A 457 -24.41 -11.52 15.09
C PHE A 457 -25.88 -11.15 14.87
N LYS A 458 -26.33 -11.16 13.61
CA LYS A 458 -27.69 -10.83 13.20
C LYS A 458 -28.25 -11.96 12.33
N GLY A 459 -29.27 -12.64 12.81
CA GLY A 459 -29.92 -13.71 12.05
C GLY A 459 -30.93 -14.51 12.86
N TYR A 460 -31.65 -15.40 12.18
CA TYR A 460 -32.53 -16.35 12.86
C TYR A 460 -31.68 -17.37 13.63
N GLY A 461 -31.66 -17.26 14.96
CA GLY A 461 -30.88 -18.18 15.82
C GLY A 461 -30.24 -17.56 17.06
N GLU A 462 -30.44 -16.28 17.34
CA GLU A 462 -29.94 -15.60 18.55
C GLU A 462 -30.33 -16.32 19.88
N ASP A 463 -31.48 -17.00 19.90
CA ASP A 463 -31.94 -17.83 21.04
C ASP A 463 -31.21 -19.18 21.18
N LYS A 464 -30.55 -19.66 20.11
CA LYS A 464 -29.91 -20.98 20.04
C LYS A 464 -28.40 -20.92 20.21
N MET A 465 -27.73 -19.95 19.57
CA MET A 465 -26.27 -19.80 19.63
C MET A 465 -25.85 -19.02 20.87
N CYS A 466 -24.65 -19.28 21.39
CA CYS A 466 -24.12 -18.50 22.52
C CYS A 466 -23.22 -17.37 22.03
N LEU A 467 -23.79 -16.16 21.93
CA LEU A 467 -23.05 -14.95 21.54
C LEU A 467 -22.10 -14.43 22.64
N ASP A 468 -22.32 -14.84 23.90
CA ASP A 468 -21.49 -14.45 25.05
C ASP A 468 -20.32 -15.44 25.24
N LEU A 469 -19.27 -15.28 24.43
CA LEU A 469 -18.13 -16.21 24.38
C LEU A 469 -16.96 -15.83 25.30
N ILE A 470 -16.22 -16.84 25.74
CA ILE A 470 -14.89 -16.74 26.35
C ILE A 470 -13.90 -17.48 25.44
N ASN A 471 -12.79 -16.82 25.13
CA ASN A 471 -11.74 -17.31 24.23
C ASN A 471 -10.39 -17.36 24.97
N PHE A 472 -9.44 -18.16 24.49
CA PHE A 472 -8.06 -18.11 24.99
C PHE A 472 -7.44 -16.75 24.65
N MET A 473 -7.36 -16.45 23.35
CA MET A 473 -6.96 -15.15 22.79
C MET A 473 -7.90 -14.80 21.62
N PRO A 474 -8.99 -14.03 21.81
CA PRO A 474 -10.01 -13.81 20.78
C PRO A 474 -9.50 -13.04 19.55
N GLN A 475 -10.22 -13.18 18.45
CA GLN A 475 -10.05 -12.35 17.24
C GLN A 475 -10.26 -10.86 17.52
N ARG A 476 -9.71 -10.02 16.65
CA ARG A 476 -9.63 -8.56 16.86
C ARG A 476 -10.83 -7.84 16.26
N TYR A 477 -11.30 -6.82 16.98
CA TYR A 477 -12.33 -5.89 16.56
C TYR A 477 -11.80 -4.97 15.45
N LEU A 478 -12.39 -5.07 14.27
CA LEU A 478 -12.19 -4.14 13.16
C LEU A 478 -13.49 -3.33 12.99
N PHE A 479 -13.39 -2.00 13.01
CA PHE A 479 -14.59 -1.14 13.05
C PHE A 479 -15.42 -1.22 11.76
N ASP A 480 -14.79 -1.54 10.63
CA ASP A 480 -15.44 -1.76 9.35
C ASP A 480 -16.20 -3.09 9.28
N ASN A 481 -15.80 -4.13 10.03
CA ASN A 481 -16.62 -5.33 10.19
C ASN A 481 -17.95 -4.98 10.88
N GLU A 482 -17.92 -4.07 11.86
CA GLU A 482 -19.13 -3.55 12.49
C GLU A 482 -19.99 -2.75 11.49
N ILE A 483 -19.38 -1.98 10.58
CA ILE A 483 -20.10 -1.27 9.49
C ILE A 483 -20.74 -2.26 8.50
N LEU A 484 -19.99 -3.24 7.99
CA LEU A 484 -20.49 -4.25 7.04
C LEU A 484 -21.68 -5.01 7.64
N LEU A 485 -21.60 -5.40 8.91
CA LEU A 485 -22.69 -6.04 9.66
C LEU A 485 -23.87 -5.09 9.96
N ASP A 486 -23.64 -3.79 10.19
CA ASP A 486 -24.73 -2.82 10.34
C ASP A 486 -25.43 -2.46 9.03
N MET A 487 -24.73 -2.59 7.90
CA MET A 487 -25.24 -2.31 6.56
C MET A 487 -25.89 -3.55 5.88
N MET A 488 -25.74 -4.75 6.46
CA MET A 488 -26.49 -5.95 6.10
C MET A 488 -27.90 -5.93 6.70
N VAL A 489 -28.90 -6.30 5.89
CA VAL A 489 -30.31 -6.44 6.30
C VAL A 489 -30.84 -7.79 5.83
N PRO A 490 -31.23 -8.71 6.74
CA PRO A 490 -31.76 -10.02 6.35
C PRO A 490 -32.89 -9.92 5.32
N ASP A 491 -32.87 -10.84 4.33
CA ASP A 491 -33.81 -11.00 3.21
C ASP A 491 -34.00 -9.80 2.24
N LEU A 492 -33.56 -8.59 2.62
CA LEU A 492 -33.70 -7.36 1.85
C LEU A 492 -32.35 -6.89 1.24
N ARG A 493 -31.25 -7.04 1.99
CA ARG A 493 -29.88 -6.72 1.61
C ARG A 493 -28.91 -7.67 2.33
N SER A 494 -28.94 -8.95 1.95
CA SER A 494 -28.20 -10.05 2.59
C SER A 494 -26.66 -9.94 2.53
N TYR A 495 -26.15 -9.00 1.74
CA TYR A 495 -24.73 -8.76 1.48
C TYR A 495 -24.48 -7.24 1.54
N PRO A 496 -23.55 -6.76 2.39
CA PRO A 496 -23.04 -5.40 2.33
C PRO A 496 -22.11 -5.21 1.11
N LYS A 497 -21.45 -4.05 1.03
CA LYS A 497 -20.38 -3.75 0.06
C LYS A 497 -19.23 -3.00 0.72
N SER A 498 -18.03 -3.11 0.17
CA SER A 498 -16.84 -2.36 0.58
C SER A 498 -17.06 -0.83 0.50
N LEU A 499 -17.86 -0.38 -0.48
CA LEU A 499 -18.30 1.02 -0.58
C LEU A 499 -19.10 1.51 0.64
N ASP A 500 -19.80 0.63 1.36
CA ASP A 500 -20.54 1.00 2.57
C ASP A 500 -19.62 1.55 3.66
N VAL A 501 -18.39 1.03 3.74
CA VAL A 501 -17.37 1.45 4.72
C VAL A 501 -16.98 2.90 4.48
N PHE A 502 -16.54 3.23 3.26
CA PHE A 502 -16.13 4.59 2.90
C PHE A 502 -17.30 5.58 2.87
N ALA A 503 -18.49 5.14 2.45
CA ALA A 503 -19.72 5.93 2.56
C ALA A 503 -20.05 6.23 4.04
N THR A 504 -19.89 5.27 4.95
CA THR A 504 -20.14 5.43 6.39
C THR A 504 -19.10 6.33 7.07
N LEU A 505 -17.84 6.23 6.64
CA LEU A 505 -16.76 7.16 7.02
C LEU A 505 -16.95 8.59 6.45
N GLY A 506 -18.02 8.81 5.69
CA GLY A 506 -18.46 10.14 5.27
C GLY A 506 -17.88 10.59 3.93
N ASP A 507 -17.33 9.70 3.11
CA ASP A 507 -17.11 10.05 1.71
C ASP A 507 -18.45 10.28 0.99
N LYS A 508 -18.44 11.29 0.12
CA LYS A 508 -19.62 11.65 -0.65
C LYS A 508 -19.78 10.79 -1.90
N LEU A 509 -18.70 10.44 -2.60
CA LEU A 509 -18.81 9.76 -3.88
C LEU A 509 -19.21 8.29 -3.71
N ALA A 510 -18.64 7.59 -2.73
CA ALA A 510 -19.09 6.27 -2.31
C ALA A 510 -20.56 6.26 -1.87
N LYS A 511 -21.01 7.32 -1.18
CA LYS A 511 -22.42 7.52 -0.82
C LYS A 511 -23.31 7.74 -2.04
N ASP A 512 -22.95 8.64 -2.94
CA ASP A 512 -23.70 8.93 -4.17
C ASP A 512 -23.82 7.64 -5.02
N ILE A 513 -22.72 6.90 -5.21
CA ILE A 513 -22.67 5.62 -5.94
C ILE A 513 -23.53 4.54 -5.26
N SER A 514 -23.35 4.31 -3.95
CA SER A 514 -24.09 3.25 -3.26
C SER A 514 -25.59 3.53 -3.20
N ILE A 515 -25.99 4.81 -3.10
CA ILE A 515 -27.40 5.20 -3.25
C ILE A 515 -27.89 4.84 -4.66
N ASP A 516 -27.12 5.18 -5.70
CA ASP A 516 -27.50 4.93 -7.09
C ASP A 516 -27.62 3.42 -7.42
N GLU A 517 -26.72 2.58 -6.91
CA GLU A 517 -26.82 1.12 -7.00
C GLU A 517 -28.04 0.57 -6.24
N ASN A 518 -28.30 1.05 -5.02
CA ASN A 518 -29.38 0.53 -4.19
C ASN A 518 -30.78 1.01 -4.65
N LYS A 519 -30.91 2.11 -5.41
CA LYS A 519 -32.19 2.69 -5.91
C LYS A 519 -33.14 1.65 -6.48
N ASN A 520 -32.64 0.70 -7.26
CA ASN A 520 -33.47 -0.29 -7.98
C ASN A 520 -33.65 -1.61 -7.23
N THR A 521 -33.02 -1.79 -6.06
CA THR A 521 -33.12 -3.02 -5.25
C THR A 521 -34.48 -3.13 -4.53
N LYS A 522 -34.71 -4.28 -3.86
CA LYS A 522 -35.86 -4.46 -2.94
C LYS A 522 -35.76 -3.56 -1.69
N PHE A 523 -34.56 -3.20 -1.25
CA PHE A 523 -34.34 -2.46 -0.01
C PHE A 523 -34.32 -0.94 -0.27
N LYS A 524 -35.44 -0.27 -0.02
CA LYS A 524 -35.54 1.20 -0.19
C LYS A 524 -34.97 2.02 0.97
N GLY A 525 -34.75 1.41 2.14
CA GLY A 525 -34.27 2.08 3.36
C GLY A 525 -32.75 2.31 3.45
N TYR A 526 -32.02 2.18 2.34
CA TYR A 526 -30.56 2.34 2.31
C TYR A 526 -30.10 3.76 2.72
N PRO A 527 -30.71 4.86 2.25
CA PRO A 527 -30.29 6.21 2.65
C PRO A 527 -30.43 6.47 4.15
N GLU A 528 -31.48 5.95 4.79
CA GLU A 528 -31.75 6.08 6.22
C GLU A 528 -30.78 5.24 7.05
N LEU A 529 -30.50 3.99 6.61
CA LEU A 529 -29.52 3.12 7.25
C LEU A 529 -28.11 3.71 7.19
N LEU A 530 -27.67 4.16 6.01
CA LEU A 530 -26.38 4.84 5.85
C LEU A 530 -26.31 6.12 6.71
N ALA A 531 -27.41 6.89 6.84
CA ALA A 531 -27.43 8.07 7.69
C ALA A 531 -27.35 7.74 9.20
N LYS A 532 -27.91 6.59 9.64
CA LYS A 532 -27.72 6.04 11.00
C LYS A 532 -26.25 5.71 11.24
N GLU A 533 -25.60 5.00 10.31
CA GLU A 533 -24.19 4.59 10.49
C GLU A 533 -23.20 5.75 10.38
N GLN A 534 -23.42 6.69 9.45
CA GLN A 534 -22.67 7.94 9.41
C GLN A 534 -22.74 8.69 10.75
N LYS A 535 -23.91 8.68 11.43
CA LYS A 535 -24.07 9.24 12.79
C LYS A 535 -23.45 8.36 13.89
N LYS A 536 -23.37 7.04 13.69
CA LYS A 536 -22.73 6.11 14.62
C LYS A 536 -21.22 6.31 14.68
N PHE A 537 -20.53 6.38 13.54
CA PHE A 537 -19.06 6.38 13.49
C PHE A 537 -18.39 7.76 13.47
N LYS A 538 -19.11 8.83 13.09
CA LYS A 538 -18.55 10.20 13.01
C LYS A 538 -17.84 10.62 14.30
N GLY A 539 -16.51 10.74 14.22
CA GLY A 539 -15.65 11.17 15.32
C GLY A 539 -15.48 10.16 16.46
N LYS A 540 -15.74 8.87 16.23
CA LYS A 540 -15.59 7.80 17.25
C LYS A 540 -14.56 6.73 16.94
N VAL A 541 -14.00 6.69 15.73
CA VAL A 541 -12.85 5.82 15.42
C VAL A 541 -11.59 6.48 15.96
N ASP A 542 -10.84 5.76 16.80
CA ASP A 542 -9.51 6.17 17.25
C ASP A 542 -8.47 5.71 16.22
N TRP A 543 -8.02 6.66 15.40
CA TRP A 543 -7.11 6.40 14.29
C TRP A 543 -5.68 6.02 14.71
N ASN A 544 -5.28 6.29 15.95
CA ASN A 544 -3.93 5.95 16.45
C ASN A 544 -3.94 4.66 17.29
N LYS A 545 -5.07 3.96 17.36
CA LYS A 545 -5.28 2.78 18.22
C LYS A 545 -4.54 1.54 17.74
N SER A 546 -4.38 1.39 16.43
CA SER A 546 -3.63 0.31 15.78
C SER A 546 -3.12 0.75 14.41
N VAL A 547 -2.15 0.03 13.84
CA VAL A 547 -1.65 0.30 12.47
C VAL A 547 -2.77 0.14 11.44
N TYR A 548 -3.63 -0.88 11.58
CA TYR A 548 -4.85 -1.06 10.75
C TYR A 548 -5.74 0.19 10.74
N ASN A 549 -6.05 0.74 11.93
CA ASN A 549 -6.85 1.98 12.01
C ASN A 549 -6.12 3.16 11.35
N LYS A 550 -4.80 3.23 11.45
CA LYS A 550 -3.99 4.32 10.87
C LYS A 550 -3.91 4.27 9.35
N TRP A 551 -3.89 3.07 8.78
CA TRP A 551 -4.01 2.85 7.34
C TRP A 551 -5.41 3.24 6.86
N MET A 552 -6.48 2.85 7.56
CA MET A 552 -7.84 3.31 7.26
C MET A 552 -8.02 4.83 7.39
N GLU A 553 -7.31 5.52 8.31
CA GLU A 553 -7.26 7.00 8.33
C GLU A 553 -6.62 7.55 7.05
N SER A 554 -5.52 6.95 6.59
CA SER A 554 -4.77 7.35 5.39
C SER A 554 -5.61 7.19 4.11
N LEU A 555 -6.27 6.04 3.94
CA LEU A 555 -7.21 5.80 2.82
C LEU A 555 -8.38 6.78 2.86
N ASN A 556 -9.00 6.96 4.04
CA ASN A 556 -10.10 7.91 4.22
C ASN A 556 -9.67 9.37 3.94
N THR A 557 -8.41 9.72 4.20
CA THR A 557 -7.80 11.02 3.88
C THR A 557 -7.62 11.21 2.38
N MET A 558 -7.18 10.19 1.64
CA MET A 558 -6.97 10.25 0.19
C MET A 558 -8.26 10.58 -0.61
N LEU A 559 -9.44 10.28 -0.04
CA LEU A 559 -10.75 10.63 -0.61
C LEU A 559 -11.18 12.08 -0.38
N LYS A 560 -10.47 12.87 0.44
CA LYS A 560 -10.92 14.22 0.83
C LYS A 560 -10.53 15.25 -0.24
N PRO A 561 -11.49 16.06 -0.75
CA PRO A 561 -11.20 17.01 -1.80
C PRO A 561 -10.46 18.23 -1.24
N ASP A 562 -9.28 18.51 -1.79
CA ASP A 562 -8.55 19.76 -1.58
C ASP A 562 -8.78 20.71 -2.78
N LYS A 563 -8.83 22.02 -2.52
CA LYS A 563 -8.95 23.06 -3.56
C LYS A 563 -7.62 23.39 -4.22
N ASN A 564 -6.51 23.04 -3.56
CA ASN A 564 -5.15 23.29 -4.02
C ASN A 564 -4.62 22.20 -4.96
N TYR A 565 -5.29 21.04 -5.04
CA TYR A 565 -4.93 19.98 -5.98
C TYR A 565 -5.16 20.40 -7.44
N PRO A 566 -4.39 19.86 -8.41
CA PRO A 566 -4.63 20.04 -9.84
C PRO A 566 -6.10 19.84 -10.26
N TRP A 567 -6.50 20.55 -11.31
CA TRP A 567 -7.91 20.62 -11.77
C TRP A 567 -8.55 19.24 -11.98
N PHE A 568 -7.79 18.27 -12.52
CA PHE A 568 -8.27 16.91 -12.77
C PHE A 568 -8.58 16.17 -11.47
N MET A 569 -7.81 16.38 -10.40
CA MET A 569 -8.04 15.79 -9.08
C MET A 569 -9.30 16.33 -8.38
N GLN A 570 -9.82 17.49 -8.82
CA GLN A 570 -11.07 18.05 -8.32
C GLN A 570 -12.32 17.50 -9.04
N THR A 571 -12.16 16.61 -10.03
CA THR A 571 -13.26 15.99 -10.77
C THR A 571 -13.91 14.82 -10.02
N LYS A 572 -15.17 14.50 -10.35
CA LYS A 572 -15.79 13.25 -9.86
C LYS A 572 -15.05 12.01 -10.35
N GLN A 573 -14.47 12.10 -11.54
CA GLN A 573 -13.77 11.02 -12.21
C GLN A 573 -12.46 10.68 -11.49
N TRP A 574 -11.67 11.66 -11.04
CA TRP A 574 -10.53 11.37 -10.18
C TRP A 574 -10.96 10.88 -8.80
N GLY A 575 -12.10 11.35 -8.28
CA GLY A 575 -12.74 10.73 -7.11
C GLY A 575 -12.99 9.23 -7.30
N LYS A 576 -13.36 8.78 -8.51
CA LYS A 576 -13.50 7.35 -8.83
C LYS A 576 -12.15 6.63 -8.92
N LYS A 577 -11.10 7.26 -9.47
CA LYS A 577 -9.72 6.73 -9.38
C LYS A 577 -9.34 6.50 -7.93
N ASN A 578 -9.51 7.50 -7.06
CA ASN A 578 -9.18 7.37 -5.64
C ASN A 578 -10.07 6.35 -4.92
N LEU A 579 -11.34 6.18 -5.33
CA LEU A 579 -12.18 5.08 -4.82
C LEU A 579 -11.65 3.70 -5.24
N ASN A 580 -11.20 3.53 -6.49
CA ASN A 580 -10.54 2.29 -6.93
C ASN A 580 -9.26 2.04 -6.12
N THR A 581 -8.42 3.06 -5.92
CA THR A 581 -7.19 2.94 -5.12
C THR A 581 -7.47 2.60 -3.64
N VAL A 582 -8.44 3.24 -2.96
CA VAL A 582 -8.76 2.85 -1.56
C VAL A 582 -9.45 1.49 -1.46
N LEU A 583 -10.20 1.07 -2.47
CA LEU A 583 -10.87 -0.24 -2.45
C LEU A 583 -9.88 -1.36 -2.73
N ALA A 584 -8.94 -1.15 -3.67
CA ALA A 584 -7.80 -2.03 -3.87
C ALA A 584 -6.93 -2.12 -2.62
N SER A 585 -6.53 -0.99 -2.02
CA SER A 585 -5.72 -1.02 -0.80
C SER A 585 -6.51 -1.38 0.46
N TYR A 586 -7.85 -1.36 0.41
CA TYR A 586 -8.69 -2.05 1.38
C TYR A 586 -8.69 -3.56 1.14
N ALA A 587 -8.69 -4.03 -0.11
CA ALA A 587 -8.44 -5.44 -0.40
C ALA A 587 -7.06 -5.86 0.12
N GLU A 588 -5.98 -5.09 -0.12
CA GLU A 588 -4.66 -5.29 0.48
C GLU A 588 -4.68 -5.28 2.02
N LEU A 589 -5.35 -4.34 2.67
CA LEU A 589 -5.38 -4.26 4.15
C LEU A 589 -6.25 -5.36 4.80
N LYS A 590 -7.30 -5.80 4.12
CA LYS A 590 -8.04 -7.02 4.48
C LYS A 590 -7.26 -8.28 4.05
N HIS A 591 -6.26 -8.10 3.20
CA HIS A 591 -5.31 -9.07 2.71
C HIS A 591 -3.88 -8.88 3.26
N ASP A 592 -3.69 -8.75 4.58
CA ASP A 592 -2.35 -8.56 5.19
C ASP A 592 -1.90 -9.58 6.29
N VAL A 593 -2.82 -10.26 6.99
CA VAL A 593 -2.56 -10.99 8.26
C VAL A 593 -3.53 -12.12 8.83
N ILE A 594 -4.68 -12.61 8.28
CA ILE A 594 -5.92 -13.38 8.84
C ILE A 594 -5.77 -14.72 9.55
N LEU A 595 -4.57 -14.95 10.03
CA LEU A 595 -4.51 -15.24 11.44
C LEU A 595 -5.05 -14.07 12.29
N TYR A 596 -5.09 -12.86 11.72
CA TYR A 596 -5.62 -11.58 12.19
C TYR A 596 -6.32 -10.64 11.07
N ALA A 597 -5.87 -10.49 9.77
CA ALA A 597 -6.59 -10.12 8.45
C ALA A 597 -5.80 -10.18 7.04
N GLU A 598 -5.79 -11.20 6.08
CA GLU A 598 -4.71 -12.04 5.31
C GLU A 598 -4.44 -11.91 3.77
N GLN A 599 -3.25 -11.73 3.08
CA GLN A 599 -1.81 -11.56 3.47
C GLN A 599 -0.63 -10.73 2.74
N PRO A 600 -0.04 -10.90 1.49
CA PRO A 600 1.42 -10.55 1.30
C PRO A 600 2.05 -9.89 0.00
N MET A 601 3.41 -9.90 -0.05
CA MET A 601 4.47 -9.11 -0.79
C MET A 601 4.96 -9.69 -2.16
N ALA A 602 6.08 -9.35 -2.88
CA ALA A 602 7.28 -8.44 -2.81
C ALA A 602 7.95 -8.20 -4.23
N ALA A 603 9.12 -7.52 -4.44
CA ALA A 603 9.94 -7.43 -5.73
C ALA A 603 11.19 -6.48 -5.88
N GLU A 604 12.21 -6.78 -6.74
CA GLU A 604 13.52 -6.08 -7.10
C GLU A 604 14.09 -6.70 -8.42
N CYS A 605 15.07 -6.24 -9.25
CA CYS A 605 16.26 -5.36 -9.16
C CYS A 605 16.79 -4.95 -10.58
N GLY A 606 17.33 -3.72 -10.78
CA GLY A 606 17.95 -3.27 -12.04
C GLY A 606 19.00 -2.12 -11.93
N GLY A 607 20.15 -2.23 -12.63
CA GLY A 607 21.35 -1.37 -12.44
C GLY A 607 21.80 -0.43 -13.59
N MET A 608 22.84 0.38 -13.33
CA MET A 608 23.21 1.60 -14.09
C MET A 608 24.04 1.41 -15.39
N VAL A 609 23.78 2.27 -16.38
CA VAL A 609 24.68 2.65 -17.51
C VAL A 609 24.42 4.14 -17.91
N PRO A 610 25.22 4.80 -18.78
CA PRO A 610 25.78 6.15 -18.54
C PRO A 610 24.83 7.35 -18.81
N ASP A 611 25.25 8.53 -18.34
CA ASP A 611 24.64 9.86 -18.42
C ASP A 611 23.48 10.03 -19.42
N GLN A 612 22.27 10.01 -18.86
CA GLN A 612 21.02 9.98 -19.60
C GLN A 612 20.40 11.37 -19.81
N PRO A 613 19.49 11.54 -20.80
CA PRO A 613 18.66 12.74 -20.86
C PRO A 613 17.76 12.87 -19.62
N VAL A 614 17.53 14.10 -19.17
CA VAL A 614 16.60 14.40 -18.08
C VAL A 614 15.18 14.19 -18.61
N THR A 615 14.51 13.16 -18.10
CA THR A 615 13.09 12.88 -18.36
C THR A 615 12.25 13.61 -17.32
N PRO A 616 11.35 14.55 -17.71
CA PRO A 616 10.45 15.21 -16.76
C PRO A 616 9.60 14.20 -16.00
N GLY A 617 9.26 14.49 -14.73
CA GLY A 617 8.48 13.60 -13.87
C GLY A 617 7.52 14.36 -12.97
N TYR A 618 6.54 13.65 -12.41
CA TYR A 618 5.50 14.21 -11.55
C TYR A 618 5.08 13.19 -10.47
N VAL A 619 4.89 13.64 -9.23
CA VAL A 619 4.32 12.83 -8.14
C VAL A 619 2.82 13.16 -8.02
N GLU A 620 1.97 12.18 -7.69
CA GLU A 620 0.56 12.49 -7.42
C GLU A 620 0.50 13.43 -6.20
N PRO A 621 0.02 14.69 -6.33
CA PRO A 621 0.22 15.72 -5.31
C PRO A 621 -0.82 15.63 -4.18
N ASN A 622 -1.10 14.42 -3.71
CA ASN A 622 -2.02 14.13 -2.62
C ASN A 622 -1.32 14.36 -1.27
N LEU A 623 -0.85 15.59 -1.03
CA LEU A 623 0.00 15.97 0.11
C LEU A 623 -0.61 15.63 1.49
N ASN A 624 -1.93 15.56 1.58
CA ASN A 624 -2.63 15.13 2.78
C ASN A 624 -2.51 13.61 3.03
N PHE A 625 -2.51 12.80 1.96
CA PHE A 625 -2.24 11.35 2.03
C PHE A 625 -0.77 11.07 2.39
N TRP A 626 0.20 11.71 1.71
CA TRP A 626 1.64 11.44 1.95
C TRP A 626 2.05 11.70 3.41
N LYS A 627 1.52 12.75 4.03
CA LYS A 627 1.74 13.03 5.46
C LYS A 627 1.12 11.96 6.36
N LYS A 628 -0.05 11.43 6.01
CA LYS A 628 -0.70 10.33 6.76
C LYS A 628 0.03 9.00 6.61
N ALA A 629 0.60 8.72 5.43
CA ALA A 629 1.50 7.59 5.24
C ALA A 629 2.76 7.70 6.14
N LYS A 630 3.36 8.89 6.28
CA LYS A 630 4.47 9.11 7.21
C LYS A 630 4.06 8.97 8.68
N GLU A 631 2.87 9.46 9.07
CA GLU A 631 2.30 9.19 10.41
C GLU A 631 2.07 7.68 10.66
N MET A 632 1.68 6.91 9.63
CA MET A 632 1.45 5.46 9.69
C MET A 632 2.75 4.66 9.84
N LEU A 633 3.78 4.99 9.07
CA LEU A 633 5.11 4.39 9.19
C LEU A 633 5.72 4.69 10.57
N THR A 634 5.61 5.94 11.04
CA THR A 634 6.05 6.37 12.39
C THR A 634 5.34 5.58 13.49
N LEU A 635 4.03 5.35 13.39
CA LEU A 635 3.28 4.54 14.35
C LEU A 635 3.76 3.08 14.34
N THR A 636 3.97 2.50 13.15
CA THR A 636 4.44 1.12 12.98
C THR A 636 5.82 0.92 13.62
N LYS A 637 6.77 1.81 13.32
CA LYS A 637 8.10 1.83 13.93
C LYS A 637 8.02 1.82 15.47
N LYS A 638 7.26 2.77 16.02
CA LYS A 638 7.06 2.89 17.47
C LYS A 638 6.51 1.61 18.09
N VAL A 639 5.54 0.94 17.44
CA VAL A 639 4.96 -0.31 17.98
C VAL A 639 6.02 -1.41 18.11
N PHE A 640 6.98 -1.49 17.19
CA PHE A 640 8.04 -2.51 17.26
C PHE A 640 9.09 -2.15 18.31
N ASP A 641 9.47 -0.86 18.40
CA ASP A 641 10.40 -0.35 19.43
C ASP A 641 9.83 -0.58 20.85
N ASP A 642 8.58 -0.17 21.10
CA ASP A 642 7.90 -0.29 22.41
C ASP A 642 7.71 -1.75 22.86
N ASN A 643 7.71 -2.72 21.91
CA ASN A 643 7.54 -4.15 22.20
C ASN A 643 8.84 -4.98 22.09
N GLY A 644 9.97 -4.37 21.72
CA GLY A 644 11.24 -5.08 21.51
C GLY A 644 11.23 -6.05 20.32
N LEU A 645 10.47 -5.72 19.27
CA LEU A 645 10.36 -6.48 18.02
C LEU A 645 11.17 -5.88 16.86
N MET A 646 11.72 -4.68 17.04
CA MET A 646 12.54 -4.03 16.01
C MET A 646 13.93 -4.67 15.94
N SER A 647 14.25 -5.30 14.80
CA SER A 647 15.63 -5.70 14.46
C SER A 647 16.35 -4.58 13.70
N ASP A 648 17.68 -4.67 13.61
CA ASP A 648 18.48 -3.71 12.82
C ASP A 648 18.02 -3.68 11.35
N GLU A 649 17.68 -4.85 10.79
CA GLU A 649 17.16 -5.01 9.43
C GLU A 649 15.77 -4.39 9.23
N LEU A 650 14.83 -4.62 10.16
CA LEU A 650 13.51 -3.97 10.08
C LEU A 650 13.66 -2.44 10.15
N ASN A 651 14.55 -1.95 11.02
CA ASN A 651 14.83 -0.53 11.15
C ASN A 651 15.45 0.06 9.87
N GLU A 652 16.37 -0.63 9.20
CA GLU A 652 16.95 -0.18 7.93
C GLU A 652 15.88 0.00 6.85
N LYS A 653 15.08 -1.04 6.58
CA LYS A 653 14.00 -0.98 5.57
C LYS A 653 12.95 0.08 5.93
N THR A 654 12.64 0.24 7.22
CA THR A 654 11.75 1.31 7.72
C THR A 654 12.26 2.70 7.34
N ASN A 655 13.56 2.97 7.50
CA ASN A 655 14.14 4.29 7.25
C ASN A 655 14.17 4.63 5.75
N GLN A 656 14.45 3.64 4.89
CA GLN A 656 14.44 3.82 3.43
C GLN A 656 13.04 4.25 2.91
N ILE A 657 11.97 3.67 3.45
CA ILE A 657 10.59 4.07 3.11
C ILE A 657 10.26 5.46 3.69
N ASP A 658 10.82 5.82 4.84
CA ASP A 658 10.60 7.13 5.48
C ASP A 658 11.26 8.28 4.71
N GLU A 659 12.46 8.05 4.17
CA GLU A 659 13.18 8.98 3.28
C GLU A 659 12.43 9.20 1.97
N MET A 660 11.90 8.12 1.36
CA MET A 660 11.08 8.22 0.15
C MET A 660 9.76 8.98 0.39
N LEU A 661 9.15 8.83 1.57
CA LEU A 661 7.97 9.61 1.95
C LEU A 661 8.28 11.10 2.11
N ASP A 662 9.42 11.47 2.69
CA ASP A 662 9.84 12.88 2.73
C ASP A 662 10.11 13.45 1.33
N PHE A 663 10.67 12.64 0.42
CA PHE A 663 10.80 13.03 -0.98
C PHE A 663 9.43 13.30 -1.65
N PHE A 664 8.46 12.39 -1.53
CA PHE A 664 7.11 12.60 -2.07
C PHE A 664 6.39 13.81 -1.45
N ILE A 665 6.55 14.05 -0.14
CA ILE A 665 6.03 15.24 0.55
C ILE A 665 6.68 16.51 0.01
N ALA A 666 8.01 16.51 -0.21
CA ALA A 666 8.75 17.65 -0.73
C ALA A 666 8.37 17.99 -2.18
N VAL A 667 8.33 16.99 -3.07
CA VAL A 667 7.96 17.15 -4.49
C VAL A 667 6.50 17.58 -4.64
N SER A 668 5.55 16.89 -3.97
CA SER A 668 4.13 17.31 -3.93
C SER A 668 3.97 18.76 -3.46
N THR A 669 4.79 19.20 -2.51
CA THR A 669 4.77 20.59 -2.01
C THR A 669 5.35 21.58 -3.05
N LYS A 670 6.30 21.19 -3.89
CA LYS A 670 6.76 22.03 -5.02
C LYS A 670 5.65 22.15 -6.07
N GLU A 671 5.08 21.03 -6.50
CA GLU A 671 4.08 20.93 -7.57
C GLU A 671 2.78 21.68 -7.26
N ILE A 672 2.20 21.52 -6.06
CA ILE A 672 0.99 22.26 -5.64
C ILE A 672 1.21 23.77 -5.66
N ASN A 673 2.43 24.23 -5.37
CA ASN A 673 2.79 25.64 -5.36
C ASN A 673 3.27 26.15 -6.74
N GLY A 674 3.22 25.34 -7.80
CA GLY A 674 3.71 25.69 -9.14
C GLY A 674 5.20 26.01 -9.19
N LYS A 675 5.99 25.47 -8.24
CA LYS A 675 7.45 25.65 -8.21
C LYS A 675 8.11 24.66 -9.16
N HIS A 676 9.20 25.09 -9.79
CA HIS A 676 9.99 24.21 -10.65
C HIS A 676 10.62 23.06 -9.84
N LEU A 677 10.64 21.88 -10.45
CA LEU A 677 11.44 20.75 -10.01
C LEU A 677 12.84 20.83 -10.64
N SER A 678 13.85 20.35 -9.91
CA SER A 678 15.26 20.35 -10.34
C SER A 678 15.65 19.07 -11.08
N ASP A 679 16.76 19.08 -11.82
CA ASP A 679 17.35 17.89 -12.45
C ASP A 679 17.47 16.71 -11.46
N GLN A 680 17.79 16.97 -10.18
CA GLN A 680 17.90 15.94 -9.15
C GLN A 680 16.52 15.42 -8.67
N ASP A 681 15.48 16.25 -8.64
CA ASP A 681 14.12 15.77 -8.39
C ASP A 681 13.66 14.86 -9.53
N PHE A 682 13.93 15.26 -10.78
CA PHE A 682 13.60 14.46 -11.96
C PHE A 682 14.37 13.14 -12.01
N GLU A 683 15.66 13.12 -11.67
CA GLU A 683 16.44 11.89 -11.64
C GLU A 683 15.87 10.89 -10.62
N THR A 684 15.54 11.33 -9.41
CA THR A 684 14.89 10.47 -8.40
C THR A 684 13.50 9.98 -8.85
N ILE A 685 12.74 10.81 -9.58
CA ILE A 685 11.44 10.38 -10.16
C ILE A 685 11.64 9.44 -11.37
N ARG A 686 12.74 9.57 -12.12
CA ARG A 686 13.08 8.71 -13.26
C ARG A 686 13.37 7.28 -12.77
N ILE A 687 14.29 7.14 -11.81
CA ILE A 687 14.70 5.84 -11.25
C ILE A 687 13.71 5.25 -10.23
N ILE A 688 12.50 5.81 -10.10
CA ILE A 688 11.52 5.36 -9.09
C ILE A 688 11.06 3.92 -9.30
N GLY A 689 11.06 3.42 -10.55
CA GLY A 689 10.87 1.99 -10.84
C GLY A 689 11.92 1.16 -10.12
N SER A 690 13.18 1.31 -10.53
CA SER A 690 14.35 0.68 -9.90
C SER A 690 14.54 0.97 -8.40
N THR A 691 13.87 1.98 -7.84
CA THR A 691 13.88 2.27 -6.39
C THR A 691 12.79 1.50 -5.63
N ILE A 692 11.55 1.47 -6.14
CA ILE A 692 10.47 0.63 -5.57
C ILE A 692 10.80 -0.85 -5.76
N GLU A 693 11.38 -1.16 -6.92
CA GLU A 693 12.13 -2.38 -7.18
C GLU A 693 13.19 -2.57 -6.07
N TYR A 694 14.23 -1.72 -5.90
CA TYR A 694 15.25 -1.88 -4.84
C TYR A 694 14.69 -2.23 -3.44
N LEU A 695 13.64 -1.53 -3.01
CA LEU A 695 13.06 -1.74 -1.70
C LEU A 695 12.46 -3.15 -1.54
N THR A 696 11.95 -3.80 -2.60
CA THR A 696 10.99 -4.90 -2.42
C THR A 696 11.51 -6.36 -2.57
N LEU A 697 12.71 -6.71 -3.11
CA LEU A 697 13.34 -8.04 -2.85
C LEU A 697 14.15 -8.02 -1.55
N SER A 698 14.67 -6.86 -1.13
CA SER A 698 15.19 -6.70 0.24
C SER A 698 14.16 -7.18 1.29
N LEU A 699 12.90 -7.15 0.90
CA LEU A 699 11.66 -7.45 1.60
C LEU A 699 11.12 -8.88 1.27
N MET A 700 11.84 -9.70 0.50
CA MET A 700 11.58 -11.15 0.36
C MET A 700 12.21 -11.97 1.49
N GLU A 701 11.71 -13.19 1.74
CA GLU A 701 12.33 -14.12 2.69
C GLU A 701 13.65 -14.73 2.18
N ASP A 702 13.71 -15.11 0.90
CA ASP A 702 14.92 -15.71 0.30
C ASP A 702 15.99 -14.67 -0.10
N ASN A 703 15.68 -13.37 0.04
CA ASN A 703 16.42 -12.21 -0.51
C ASN A 703 17.11 -12.52 -1.87
N PRO A 704 16.36 -12.85 -2.94
CA PRO A 704 16.92 -13.22 -4.23
C PRO A 704 17.71 -12.07 -4.87
N SER A 705 18.55 -12.37 -5.87
CA SER A 705 19.36 -11.34 -6.55
C SER A 705 18.66 -10.66 -7.72
N GLU A 706 17.57 -11.23 -8.25
CA GLU A 706 16.86 -10.72 -9.44
C GLU A 706 15.38 -11.18 -9.42
N TRP A 707 14.47 -10.35 -9.97
CA TRP A 707 13.03 -10.67 -10.04
C TRP A 707 12.70 -12.01 -10.69
N TYR A 708 13.52 -12.41 -11.67
CA TYR A 708 13.33 -13.63 -12.45
C TYR A 708 13.30 -14.91 -11.58
N PHE A 709 13.97 -14.91 -10.44
CA PHE A 709 14.03 -16.07 -9.55
C PHE A 709 12.81 -16.23 -8.63
N VAL A 710 11.97 -15.20 -8.49
CA VAL A 710 10.80 -15.24 -7.59
C VAL A 710 9.73 -16.22 -8.09
N GLN A 711 9.24 -17.05 -7.17
CA GLN A 711 8.20 -18.06 -7.37
C GLN A 711 7.03 -17.81 -6.42
N GLY A 712 5.86 -18.38 -6.72
CA GLY A 712 4.65 -18.28 -5.88
C GLY A 712 3.77 -17.07 -6.19
N PRO A 713 2.68 -16.88 -5.40
CA PRO A 713 1.68 -15.84 -5.65
C PRO A 713 2.25 -14.42 -5.54
N ASP A 714 3.26 -14.23 -4.69
CA ASP A 714 4.01 -12.99 -4.47
C ASP A 714 4.49 -12.28 -5.74
N ARG A 715 4.61 -13.03 -6.84
CA ARG A 715 5.05 -12.50 -8.14
C ARG A 715 4.05 -11.52 -8.78
N SER A 716 2.82 -11.44 -8.28
CA SER A 716 1.80 -10.52 -8.78
C SER A 716 1.17 -9.71 -7.66
N VAL A 717 0.86 -8.43 -7.94
CA VAL A 717 0.04 -7.53 -7.11
C VAL A 717 -1.40 -8.02 -6.83
N ALA A 718 -1.73 -9.23 -7.26
CA ALA A 718 -3.09 -9.71 -7.46
C ALA A 718 -3.44 -10.71 -6.37
N VAL A 719 -4.18 -10.23 -5.37
CA VAL A 719 -4.48 -10.93 -4.13
C VAL A 719 -5.98 -10.99 -3.84
N VAL A 720 -6.45 -11.91 -2.98
CA VAL A 720 -7.89 -12.10 -2.67
C VAL A 720 -8.20 -12.39 -1.20
N ALA A 721 -9.11 -11.60 -0.59
CA ALA A 721 -9.55 -11.78 0.80
C ALA A 721 -11.09 -11.82 0.94
N ASP A 722 -11.61 -12.63 1.88
CA ASP A 722 -13.03 -12.63 2.23
C ASP A 722 -13.34 -11.66 3.39
N ILE A 723 -14.22 -10.68 3.13
CA ILE A 723 -14.52 -9.58 4.08
C ILE A 723 -15.81 -9.79 4.86
N PHE A 724 -16.68 -10.71 4.42
CA PHE A 724 -17.98 -10.98 5.02
C PHE A 724 -18.48 -12.36 4.62
N THR A 725 -18.92 -13.18 5.58
CA THR A 725 -19.56 -14.49 5.30
C THR A 725 -21.02 -14.47 5.76
N ASN A 726 -21.94 -14.79 4.84
CA ASN A 726 -23.34 -15.05 5.14
C ASN A 726 -23.55 -16.56 5.34
N THR A 727 -23.49 -17.01 6.59
CA THR A 727 -23.61 -18.42 6.97
C THR A 727 -24.95 -19.05 6.54
N MET A 728 -26.05 -18.30 6.65
CA MET A 728 -27.39 -18.75 6.25
C MET A 728 -27.50 -19.06 4.75
N GLN A 729 -26.68 -18.43 3.91
CA GLN A 729 -26.71 -18.59 2.46
C GLN A 729 -25.47 -19.32 1.90
N LYS A 730 -24.54 -19.76 2.76
CA LYS A 730 -23.27 -20.41 2.40
C LYS A 730 -22.45 -19.65 1.34
N LYS A 731 -22.42 -18.32 1.46
CA LYS A 731 -21.66 -17.43 0.56
C LYS A 731 -20.81 -16.44 1.35
N CYS A 732 -19.64 -16.11 0.82
CA CYS A 732 -18.82 -14.98 1.24
C CYS A 732 -18.83 -13.86 0.18
N ILE A 733 -18.48 -12.65 0.61
CA ILE A 733 -18.01 -11.58 -0.27
C ILE A 733 -16.48 -11.66 -0.27
N GLU A 734 -15.91 -11.80 -1.46
CA GLU A 734 -14.47 -11.71 -1.69
C GLU A 734 -14.16 -10.40 -2.42
N VAL A 735 -13.06 -9.77 -2.00
CA VAL A 735 -12.47 -8.59 -2.64
C VAL A 735 -11.06 -8.92 -3.10
N ALA A 736 -10.66 -8.37 -4.23
CA ALA A 736 -9.39 -8.70 -4.84
C ALA A 736 -8.77 -7.57 -5.64
N THR A 737 -7.46 -7.66 -5.84
CA THR A 737 -6.71 -6.86 -6.82
C THR A 737 -6.45 -7.68 -8.09
N GLY A 738 -6.60 -7.04 -9.25
CA GLY A 738 -6.15 -7.57 -10.54
C GLY A 738 -4.75 -7.07 -10.92
N TYR A 739 -4.35 -7.27 -12.17
CA TYR A 739 -3.12 -6.67 -12.71
C TYR A 739 -3.14 -5.13 -12.64
N VAL A 740 -1.95 -4.51 -12.62
CA VAL A 740 -1.81 -3.05 -12.59
C VAL A 740 -2.18 -2.47 -13.96
N ASN A 741 -3.17 -1.59 -13.98
CA ASN A 741 -3.60 -0.87 -15.18
C ASN A 741 -2.68 0.33 -15.46
N ASP A 742 -2.57 0.68 -16.73
CA ASP A 742 -1.85 1.89 -17.15
C ASP A 742 -2.75 3.11 -16.87
N ILE A 743 -2.27 4.10 -16.10
CA ILE A 743 -2.92 5.41 -15.98
C ILE A 743 -2.11 6.48 -16.71
N TYR A 744 -2.77 7.20 -17.62
CA TYR A 744 -2.22 8.35 -18.34
C TYR A 744 -2.81 9.64 -17.79
N VAL A 745 -1.97 10.65 -17.52
CA VAL A 745 -2.39 11.92 -16.91
C VAL A 745 -1.82 13.11 -17.70
N VAL A 746 -2.59 14.19 -17.84
CA VAL A 746 -2.12 15.45 -18.42
C VAL A 746 -1.71 16.39 -17.30
N VAL A 747 -0.40 16.46 -17.06
CA VAL A 747 0.24 17.22 -15.97
C VAL A 747 1.00 18.44 -16.51
N GLU A 748 1.20 19.44 -15.65
CA GLU A 748 2.04 20.60 -15.94
C GLU A 748 3.35 20.49 -15.16
N ILE A 749 4.47 20.35 -15.86
CA ILE A 749 5.81 20.21 -15.30
C ILE A 749 6.62 21.42 -15.77
N ASN A 750 7.16 22.21 -14.84
CA ASN A 750 7.93 23.43 -15.13
C ASN A 750 7.24 24.40 -16.14
N GLY A 751 5.90 24.45 -16.14
CA GLY A 751 5.09 25.29 -17.04
C GLY A 751 4.75 24.68 -18.41
N LEU A 752 5.16 23.43 -18.68
CA LEU A 752 4.88 22.71 -19.92
C LEU A 752 3.90 21.54 -19.66
N LEU A 753 2.95 21.33 -20.57
CA LEU A 753 1.99 20.22 -20.45
C LEU A 753 2.55 18.92 -21.05
N TYR A 754 2.52 17.84 -20.28
CA TYR A 754 2.94 16.50 -20.70
C TYR A 754 1.81 15.49 -20.52
N ILE A 755 1.75 14.48 -21.39
CA ILE A 755 1.16 13.19 -21.04
C ILE A 755 2.22 12.40 -20.28
N SER A 756 1.95 12.13 -19.01
CA SER A 756 2.72 11.23 -18.16
C SER A 756 2.00 9.88 -18.01
N LYS A 757 2.73 8.83 -17.59
CA LYS A 757 2.22 7.48 -17.35
C LYS A 757 2.58 7.00 -15.94
N GLY A 758 1.66 6.28 -15.29
CA GLY A 758 1.90 5.56 -14.04
C GLY A 758 1.10 4.27 -13.97
N GLY A 759 1.16 3.59 -12.82
CA GLY A 759 0.31 2.43 -12.51
C GLY A 759 -0.88 2.78 -11.62
N THR A 760 -2.01 2.12 -11.82
CA THR A 760 -3.16 2.15 -10.90
C THR A 760 -3.75 0.76 -10.71
N PHE A 761 -4.28 0.46 -9.53
CA PHE A 761 -4.85 -0.86 -9.25
C PHE A 761 -6.02 -1.24 -10.17
N SER A 762 -6.36 -2.53 -10.20
CA SER A 762 -7.68 -3.03 -10.63
C SER A 762 -8.40 -3.59 -9.40
N PHE A 763 -9.46 -2.95 -8.89
CA PHE A 763 -10.25 -3.50 -7.79
C PHE A 763 -11.39 -4.41 -8.29
N HIS A 764 -11.64 -5.49 -7.56
CA HIS A 764 -12.70 -6.46 -7.82
C HIS A 764 -13.50 -6.76 -6.52
N GLU A 765 -14.82 -6.87 -6.62
CA GLU A 765 -15.73 -7.30 -5.54
C GLU A 765 -16.74 -8.32 -6.09
N PHE A 766 -16.81 -9.52 -5.51
CA PHE A 766 -17.70 -10.60 -5.98
C PHE A 766 -18.20 -11.52 -4.86
N LEU A 767 -19.14 -12.42 -5.19
CA LEU A 767 -19.69 -13.42 -4.27
C LEU A 767 -19.12 -14.81 -4.58
N GLN A 768 -18.65 -15.51 -3.56
CA GLN A 768 -18.08 -16.85 -3.66
C GLN A 768 -18.76 -17.83 -2.68
N ASP A 769 -18.69 -19.13 -2.93
CA ASP A 769 -19.16 -20.16 -1.97
C ASP A 769 -18.30 -20.20 -0.71
N SER A 770 -18.92 -20.16 0.48
CA SER A 770 -18.20 -20.14 1.77
C SER A 770 -17.38 -21.40 2.04
N ASP A 771 -17.69 -22.47 1.31
CA ASP A 771 -17.04 -23.77 1.39
C ASP A 771 -15.93 -23.89 0.31
N ASN A 772 -15.73 -22.84 -0.52
CA ASN A 772 -14.75 -22.74 -1.60
C ASN A 772 -14.14 -21.31 -1.68
N ARG A 773 -13.67 -20.78 -0.54
CA ARG A 773 -12.92 -19.49 -0.53
C ARG A 773 -11.65 -19.61 -1.37
N LEU A 774 -11.35 -18.61 -2.19
CA LEU A 774 -10.16 -18.61 -3.04
C LEU A 774 -8.86 -18.42 -2.23
N THR A 775 -7.76 -18.93 -2.75
CA THR A 775 -6.40 -18.43 -2.46
C THR A 775 -5.90 -17.54 -3.59
N ASP A 776 -4.78 -16.85 -3.38
CA ASP A 776 -4.13 -16.01 -4.39
C ASP A 776 -3.79 -16.79 -5.66
N GLU A 777 -3.32 -18.03 -5.55
CA GLU A 777 -3.02 -18.87 -6.71
C GLU A 777 -4.29 -19.24 -7.50
N GLU A 778 -5.42 -19.48 -6.81
CA GLU A 778 -6.72 -19.76 -7.44
C GLU A 778 -7.25 -18.50 -8.16
N TRP A 779 -7.08 -17.31 -7.57
CA TRP A 779 -7.48 -16.02 -8.17
C TRP A 779 -6.56 -15.57 -9.32
N GLN A 780 -5.25 -15.70 -9.18
CA GLN A 780 -4.27 -15.41 -10.23
C GLN A 780 -4.49 -16.32 -11.45
N GLN A 781 -4.78 -17.61 -11.22
CA GLN A 781 -5.18 -18.51 -12.30
C GLN A 781 -6.51 -18.07 -12.98
N MET A 782 -7.45 -17.45 -12.26
CA MET A 782 -8.64 -16.84 -12.86
C MET A 782 -8.33 -15.60 -13.71
N LEU A 783 -7.35 -14.77 -13.32
CA LEU A 783 -6.85 -13.65 -14.13
C LEU A 783 -6.16 -14.13 -15.41
N GLU A 784 -5.21 -15.06 -15.32
CA GLU A 784 -4.51 -15.65 -16.47
C GLU A 784 -5.48 -16.26 -17.50
N ASN A 785 -6.48 -17.00 -17.01
CA ASN A 785 -7.50 -17.64 -17.84
C ASN A 785 -8.60 -16.68 -18.33
N LYS A 786 -8.52 -15.38 -18.00
CA LYS A 786 -9.51 -14.35 -18.33
C LYS A 786 -10.93 -14.69 -17.85
N LYS A 787 -11.02 -15.25 -16.64
CA LYS A 787 -12.24 -15.62 -15.92
C LYS A 787 -12.54 -14.70 -14.72
N ALA A 788 -11.64 -13.78 -14.39
CA ALA A 788 -11.86 -12.78 -13.36
C ALA A 788 -13.12 -11.93 -13.65
N THR A 789 -13.85 -11.56 -12.60
CA THR A 789 -15.06 -10.73 -12.67
C THR A 789 -15.06 -9.71 -11.53
N GLY A 790 -16.16 -9.00 -11.28
CA GLY A 790 -16.29 -8.13 -10.10
C GLY A 790 -15.70 -6.72 -10.21
N ILE A 791 -15.18 -6.31 -11.38
CA ILE A 791 -14.82 -4.89 -11.62
C ILE A 791 -16.08 -4.03 -11.42
N PRO A 792 -16.05 -2.98 -10.57
CA PRO A 792 -17.24 -2.18 -10.30
C PRO A 792 -17.71 -1.40 -11.54
N VAL A 793 -19.01 -1.46 -11.83
CA VAL A 793 -19.64 -0.83 -13.01
C VAL A 793 -19.30 0.67 -13.15
N TRP A 794 -19.11 1.38 -12.04
CA TRP A 794 -18.75 2.81 -12.06
C TRP A 794 -17.35 3.10 -12.64
N MET A 795 -16.49 2.08 -12.82
CA MET A 795 -15.19 2.18 -13.52
C MET A 795 -15.32 2.40 -15.03
N GLU A 796 -16.44 2.00 -15.64
CA GLU A 796 -16.72 2.21 -17.08
C GLU A 796 -16.65 3.69 -17.50
N GLU A 797 -16.85 4.61 -16.55
CA GLU A 797 -16.72 6.05 -16.78
C GLU A 797 -15.28 6.58 -16.81
N ILE A 798 -14.27 5.79 -16.41
CA ILE A 798 -12.85 6.23 -16.34
C ILE A 798 -11.85 5.30 -17.03
N MET A 799 -12.20 4.02 -17.23
CA MET A 799 -11.44 3.10 -18.09
C MET A 799 -11.72 3.37 -19.58
N VAL A 800 -10.77 3.05 -20.44
CA VAL A 800 -10.86 3.20 -21.90
C VAL A 800 -10.45 1.88 -22.57
N PRO A 801 -11.36 1.18 -23.29
CA PRO A 801 -11.04 -0.07 -23.97
C PRO A 801 -10.29 0.20 -25.29
N VAL A 802 -8.97 0.35 -25.15
CA VAL A 802 -7.95 0.55 -26.19
C VAL A 802 -6.68 -0.23 -25.81
N LYS A 803 -5.65 -0.22 -26.66
CA LYS A 803 -4.32 -0.70 -26.27
C LYS A 803 -3.54 0.38 -25.51
N PRO A 804 -2.56 0.01 -24.67
CA PRO A 804 -1.50 0.91 -24.20
C PRO A 804 -0.83 1.69 -25.34
N LEU A 805 -0.32 2.88 -25.04
CA LEU A 805 0.36 3.75 -26.00
C LEU A 805 1.72 3.19 -26.43
N GLU A 806 1.89 3.05 -27.75
CA GLU A 806 3.19 2.72 -28.36
C GLU A 806 4.04 3.97 -28.58
N VAL A 807 5.31 3.88 -28.18
CA VAL A 807 6.30 4.97 -28.29
C VAL A 807 6.95 5.03 -29.68
N ALA A 808 7.27 6.23 -30.14
CA ALA A 808 7.78 6.52 -31.47
C ALA A 808 9.31 6.29 -31.60
N PRO A 809 9.83 5.95 -32.81
CA PRO A 809 11.26 5.74 -33.00
C PRO A 809 12.08 6.99 -32.67
N GLY A 810 13.12 6.82 -31.85
CA GLY A 810 13.98 7.91 -31.35
C GLY A 810 13.76 8.22 -29.86
N PHE A 811 12.56 7.95 -29.33
CA PHE A 811 12.20 8.06 -27.91
C PHE A 811 12.44 6.74 -27.15
N TYR A 812 13.56 6.08 -27.45
CA TYR A 812 13.99 4.85 -26.79
C TYR A 812 15.51 4.85 -26.78
N TYR A 813 16.13 4.60 -25.62
CA TYR A 813 17.53 4.24 -25.55
C TYR A 813 17.64 2.74 -25.25
N SER A 814 18.52 2.05 -25.97
CA SER A 814 19.03 0.77 -25.46
C SER A 814 20.12 1.08 -24.46
N SER A 815 20.09 0.41 -23.31
CA SER A 815 21.17 0.41 -22.32
C SER A 815 22.43 -0.30 -22.80
N GLY A 816 22.40 -0.96 -23.98
CA GLY A 816 23.49 -1.75 -24.54
C GLY A 816 23.42 -3.25 -24.22
N CYS A 817 22.34 -3.70 -23.57
CA CYS A 817 22.01 -5.10 -23.30
C CYS A 817 20.94 -5.62 -24.29
#